data_AF-A0A2N3G6F3-F1
#
_entry.id   AF-A0A2N3G6F3-F1
#
_cell.length_a   1.000
_cell.length_b   1.000
_cell.length_c   1.000
_cell.angle_alpha   90.00
_cell.angle_beta   90.00
_cell.angle_gamma   90.00
#
_symmetry.space_group_name_H-M   'P 1'
#
loop_
_entity.id
_entity.type
_entity.pdbx_description
1 polymer ?
#
loop_
_entity_poly.entity_id
_entity_poly.type
_entity_poly.pdbx_seq_one_letter_code
_entity_poly.pdbx_strand_id
1 'polypeptide(L)'
;MNKQTPLWASVALIITLAVVSGVGAAPAPAPSFPQAVPAAVALAAPPAPAAPVSPDAAPDKLTAGQNPGAYYLDYGDTTLDPNIYPVKGAIRFFSWSDLNDAEDHYLWPALESWVNQRYNIGLSTGIFISPYDGEYNGDIRACPDFVIETPGAMIVFPDGEYINYYAGGENGNFEDEYKSHTTQWTLAGNAQITNAVPGGSWAARLGGTDNAADSITHANMRLPAMPTGSDWPGGRKAELQFQVYVQTTDVTSNADHLYLELVDGAGNVLQQLADITNTSGVVSTWVDTGPIDLSTWVKGWRRFRFRTTTDASSPTTFYVDNVQLRVRHVVPKYWAEPYKNLYRKFVTALGETTRSNQKIDFISIGTGLHGETQPVDIYRRGGIYQQYILNAGLTSSLWVNTVNEITDMYAAAFSQGTLRKKNLLLQFAPFFQYISERKQFTDHAVTRGVGLSTNNLMPELDGAITNDGSGGYDPMIVNQRYNFVPIAWETYANYVCSPVFTYWALFNALDKHGDYLRFDADILTGSMGPANKPAFEWAKHYWGKTALNTPSVWTVMREHRNPTPYCYASNAPSYTYPGSWPSWPQLGNFNFWLYQDDSIPGGKTVPETNDKGADSRYAFNPVNGQSYTSAGLGNCPTTNRYADIFLPNYPNYPCNLEPYNAKLPKLNGQLDTNFYVPYPWDGAGKEAWVVRRTDQATGNPYIWFDIDEQYIDGSLYYAVDITVKYFDIDTDTWSLKYDSSSGEKTAGTVTKTGTKQLKTTVFHITDGRFGNGLASGRADFVIDSRATNGADDGNEWIHMVDVAKLSGWTPTPTPTPTATATNTPTITPTATPSTGRVEGYAFHDANGNSVKETGEVGVAGAVIALKQGTTELTATSGADGFYRFDGVTPGQYLLSEKTPPPGYLASPNSVVIAVGANQTFIWDFGHQLAPTATPTATATYTPTATNTPTATPTATATPTATATYTSTPQPKVMYVPLLLRSAP
;
A
#
# COMPACT_ATOMS: atom_id res chain seq x y z
N MET A 1 1.28 -39.92 -31.43
CA MET A 1 2.38 -40.84 -31.82
C MET A 1 3.40 -40.07 -32.65
N ASN A 2 4.65 -40.53 -32.72
CA ASN A 2 5.79 -39.96 -33.48
C ASN A 2 6.10 -38.48 -33.17
N LYS A 3 7.11 -38.14 -32.36
CA LYS A 3 8.58 -38.31 -32.56
C LYS A 3 9.13 -37.64 -33.82
N GLN A 4 9.91 -36.58 -33.63
CA GLN A 4 11.28 -36.49 -34.14
C GLN A 4 12.14 -35.60 -33.23
N THR A 5 13.44 -35.89 -33.17
CA THR A 5 14.49 -35.08 -32.52
C THR A 5 15.33 -34.39 -33.59
N PRO A 6 16.20 -33.46 -33.18
CA PRO A 6 17.61 -33.61 -33.57
C PRO A 6 18.57 -33.57 -32.37
N LEU A 7 19.85 -33.83 -32.62
CA LEU A 7 20.89 -34.02 -31.59
C LEU A 7 21.95 -32.90 -31.59
N TRP A 8 22.43 -32.61 -30.38
CA TRP A 8 23.84 -32.41 -29.98
C TRP A 8 24.89 -32.08 -31.06
N ALA A 9 25.64 -30.98 -30.85
CA ALA A 9 27.06 -30.91 -31.18
C ALA A 9 27.79 -29.90 -30.28
N SER A 10 28.53 -30.38 -29.27
CA SER A 10 29.52 -29.57 -28.55
C SER A 10 30.87 -29.64 -29.26
N VAL A 11 31.53 -28.50 -29.48
CA VAL A 11 32.92 -28.47 -29.98
C VAL A 11 33.82 -27.81 -28.94
N ALA A 12 34.59 -28.63 -28.22
CA ALA A 12 35.71 -28.15 -27.44
C ALA A 12 36.94 -28.05 -28.36
N LEU A 13 37.63 -26.90 -28.38
CA LEU A 13 38.91 -26.75 -29.06
C LEU A 13 40.05 -26.79 -28.04
N ILE A 14 40.82 -27.89 -28.05
CA ILE A 14 42.07 -28.00 -27.30
C ILE A 14 43.16 -27.24 -28.08
N ILE A 15 43.86 -26.32 -27.41
CA ILE A 15 45.15 -25.80 -27.89
C ILE A 15 46.20 -26.03 -26.80
N THR A 16 47.25 -26.76 -27.17
CA THR A 16 48.31 -27.23 -26.28
C THR A 16 49.34 -26.11 -26.02
N LEU A 17 50.03 -26.17 -24.87
CA LEU A 17 51.19 -25.31 -24.60
C LEU A 17 52.28 -25.49 -25.67
N ALA A 18 52.88 -24.38 -26.09
CA ALA A 18 54.21 -24.33 -26.69
C ALA A 18 54.98 -23.14 -26.09
N VAL A 19 56.17 -23.39 -25.56
CA VAL A 19 57.04 -22.36 -24.96
C VAL A 19 58.20 -22.06 -25.90
N VAL A 20 58.28 -20.83 -26.41
CA VAL A 20 59.48 -20.27 -27.05
C VAL A 20 59.65 -18.83 -26.58
N SER A 21 60.88 -18.41 -26.31
CA SER A 21 61.24 -17.10 -25.76
C SER A 21 61.37 -16.00 -26.82
N GLY A 22 61.03 -14.76 -26.45
CA GLY A 22 61.24 -13.55 -27.23
C GLY A 22 61.19 -12.31 -26.31
N VAL A 23 62.08 -11.34 -26.53
CA VAL A 23 62.27 -10.17 -25.65
C VAL A 23 62.03 -8.89 -26.45
N GLY A 24 61.32 -7.89 -25.91
CA GLY A 24 61.23 -6.58 -26.58
C GLY A 24 60.29 -5.52 -25.98
N ALA A 25 60.86 -4.66 -25.12
CA ALA A 25 60.42 -3.29 -24.80
C ALA A 25 59.01 -3.07 -24.17
N ALA A 26 58.81 -1.86 -23.62
CA ALA A 26 57.63 -1.47 -22.84
C ALA A 26 57.04 -0.12 -23.31
N PRO A 27 55.74 0.14 -23.06
CA PRO A 27 55.14 1.48 -23.18
C PRO A 27 55.30 2.32 -21.90
N ALA A 28 55.22 3.64 -22.05
CA ALA A 28 55.32 4.64 -20.98
C ALA A 28 53.95 4.91 -20.30
N PRO A 29 53.87 5.66 -19.17
CA PRO A 29 52.75 5.57 -18.24
C PRO A 29 51.53 6.43 -18.58
N ALA A 30 50.37 6.00 -18.06
CA ALA A 30 49.16 6.83 -17.91
C ALA A 30 49.35 7.90 -16.80
N PRO A 31 48.64 9.04 -16.85
CA PRO A 31 48.91 10.18 -15.96
C PRO A 31 48.54 9.91 -14.49
N SER A 32 49.43 10.30 -13.58
CA SER A 32 49.24 10.18 -12.14
C SER A 32 48.43 11.34 -11.56
N PHE A 33 47.23 11.05 -11.04
CA PHE A 33 46.54 11.92 -10.09
C PHE A 33 46.97 11.59 -8.65
N PRO A 34 47.22 12.58 -7.78
CA PRO A 34 47.76 12.33 -6.45
C PRO A 34 46.68 11.79 -5.48
N GLN A 35 46.75 10.49 -5.16
CA GLN A 35 46.11 9.98 -3.95
C GLN A 35 46.87 10.45 -2.71
N ALA A 36 46.60 11.68 -2.27
CA ALA A 36 46.81 12.07 -0.89
C ALA A 36 45.77 11.36 -0.03
N VAL A 37 46.08 10.15 0.44
CA VAL A 37 45.23 9.38 1.36
C VAL A 37 45.16 10.15 2.69
N PRO A 38 43.99 10.67 3.11
CA PRO A 38 43.84 11.19 4.46
C PRO A 38 44.03 10.03 5.45
N ALA A 39 44.75 10.25 6.54
CA ALA A 39 44.91 9.22 7.57
C ALA A 39 43.54 8.74 8.06
N ALA A 40 43.43 7.45 8.36
CA ALA A 40 42.17 6.84 8.77
C ALA A 40 41.61 7.55 10.02
N VAL A 41 40.58 8.38 9.81
CA VAL A 41 39.77 8.92 10.90
C VAL A 41 39.06 7.74 11.52
N ALA A 42 39.37 7.44 12.78
CA ALA A 42 38.64 6.41 13.51
C ALA A 42 37.16 6.74 13.46
N LEU A 43 36.34 5.79 13.00
CA LEU A 43 34.88 5.91 13.07
C LEU A 43 34.52 6.21 14.52
N ALA A 44 33.86 7.34 14.75
CA ALA A 44 33.27 7.62 16.05
C ALA A 44 32.32 6.46 16.41
N ALA A 45 32.24 6.14 17.70
CA ALA A 45 31.18 5.26 18.17
C ALA A 45 29.83 5.78 17.67
N PRO A 46 28.86 4.91 17.36
CA PRO A 46 27.52 5.35 16.96
C PRO A 46 27.03 6.35 18.01
N PRO A 47 26.41 7.48 17.58
CA PRO A 47 25.91 8.45 18.53
C PRO A 47 24.97 7.74 19.51
N ALA A 48 25.09 8.07 20.80
CA ALA A 48 24.11 7.63 21.78
C ALA A 48 22.69 7.94 21.25
N PRO A 49 21.70 7.06 21.47
CA PRO A 49 20.34 7.31 21.01
C PRO A 49 19.92 8.73 21.42
N ALA A 50 19.35 9.47 20.47
CA ALA A 50 18.96 10.86 20.71
C ALA A 50 18.11 10.91 21.98
N ALA A 51 18.42 11.86 22.88
CA ALA A 51 17.66 12.02 24.11
C ALA A 51 16.16 12.09 23.76
N PRO A 52 15.29 11.33 24.45
CA PRO A 52 13.92 11.16 24.03
C PRO A 52 13.26 12.53 23.86
N VAL A 53 12.69 12.76 22.68
CA VAL A 53 11.74 13.85 22.47
C VAL A 53 10.61 13.70 23.47
N SER A 54 10.05 14.82 23.94
CA SER A 54 9.00 14.84 24.96
C SER A 54 7.89 13.83 24.62
N PRO A 55 7.46 12.96 25.54
CA PRO A 55 6.46 11.93 25.25
C PRO A 55 5.11 12.47 24.75
N ASP A 56 4.80 13.72 25.11
CA ASP A 56 3.55 14.38 24.74
C ASP A 56 3.58 14.95 23.31
N ALA A 57 2.69 14.41 22.47
CA ALA A 57 2.42 14.80 21.07
C ALA A 57 3.55 14.54 20.06
N ALA A 58 3.63 13.29 19.59
CA ALA A 58 4.08 13.03 18.23
C ALA A 58 3.20 13.83 17.23
N PRO A 59 3.76 14.38 16.12
CA PRO A 59 2.97 15.10 15.13
C PRO A 59 1.96 14.15 14.46
N ASP A 60 0.76 14.65 14.19
CA ASP A 60 -0.31 13.90 13.50
C ASP A 60 0.15 13.42 12.11
N LYS A 61 0.66 12.18 12.02
CA LYS A 61 1.09 11.58 10.74
C LYS A 61 -0.05 11.43 9.73
N LEU A 62 -1.29 11.40 10.21
CA LEU A 62 -2.51 11.42 9.42
C LEU A 62 -3.17 12.80 9.57
N THR A 63 -3.47 13.44 8.44
CA THR A 63 -4.23 14.70 8.41
C THR A 63 -5.57 14.53 9.15
N ALA A 64 -5.93 15.50 10.00
CA ALA A 64 -7.14 15.47 10.80
C ALA A 64 -8.41 15.20 9.95
N GLY A 65 -9.24 14.26 10.41
CA GLY A 65 -10.47 13.86 9.71
C GLY A 65 -10.26 12.93 8.51
N GLN A 66 -9.11 12.26 8.40
CA GLN A 66 -8.86 11.20 7.41
C GLN A 66 -8.83 9.83 8.07
N ASN A 67 -9.44 8.83 7.45
CA ASN A 67 -9.65 7.53 8.09
C ASN A 67 -8.68 6.45 7.55
N PRO A 68 -7.78 5.89 8.39
CA PRO A 68 -7.01 4.71 8.04
C PRO A 68 -7.91 3.47 7.93
N GLY A 69 -7.48 2.45 7.19
CA GLY A 69 -8.24 1.21 7.01
C GLY A 69 -7.94 0.44 5.72
N ALA A 70 -8.77 -0.57 5.44
CA ALA A 70 -8.73 -1.35 4.20
C ALA A 70 -9.63 -0.73 3.12
N TYR A 71 -9.10 -0.54 1.91
CA TYR A 71 -9.75 0.07 0.76
C TYR A 71 -9.72 -0.92 -0.41
N TYR A 72 -10.87 -1.30 -0.97
CA TYR A 72 -10.86 -2.19 -2.13
C TYR A 72 -10.55 -1.42 -3.43
N LEU A 73 -9.87 -2.04 -4.39
CA LEU A 73 -9.64 -1.47 -5.72
C LEU A 73 -10.95 -1.47 -6.51
N ASP A 74 -11.38 -0.29 -6.94
CA ASP A 74 -12.69 -0.05 -7.55
C ASP A 74 -12.55 0.30 -9.03
N TYR A 75 -12.62 -0.72 -9.87
CA TYR A 75 -12.63 -0.61 -11.33
C TYR A 75 -13.99 -0.16 -11.91
N GLY A 76 -14.99 0.08 -11.05
CA GLY A 76 -16.31 0.60 -11.41
C GLY A 76 -17.42 -0.45 -11.59
N ASP A 77 -17.06 -1.72 -11.74
CA ASP A 77 -17.98 -2.86 -11.84
C ASP A 77 -18.43 -3.40 -10.46
N THR A 78 -17.52 -3.35 -9.50
CA THR A 78 -17.63 -4.00 -8.19
C THR A 78 -17.89 -2.98 -7.09
N THR A 79 -18.73 -3.33 -6.11
CA THR A 79 -19.01 -2.44 -4.96
C THR A 79 -19.23 -3.27 -3.70
N LEU A 80 -18.40 -3.05 -2.68
CA LEU A 80 -18.44 -3.80 -1.43
C LEU A 80 -19.19 -3.00 -0.35
N ASP A 81 -20.29 -3.56 0.15
CA ASP A 81 -21.02 -3.01 1.29
C ASP A 81 -20.19 -3.16 2.58
N PRO A 82 -19.83 -2.07 3.29
CA PRO A 82 -19.06 -2.12 4.53
C PRO A 82 -19.80 -2.77 5.72
N ASN A 83 -21.12 -3.03 5.59
CA ASN A 83 -21.87 -3.84 6.55
C ASN A 83 -21.68 -5.35 6.30
N ILE A 84 -21.25 -5.74 5.09
CA ILE A 84 -21.03 -7.13 4.68
C ILE A 84 -19.53 -7.47 4.65
N TYR A 85 -18.67 -6.52 4.28
CA TYR A 85 -17.23 -6.72 4.14
C TYR A 85 -16.44 -5.82 5.08
N PRO A 86 -15.29 -6.28 5.64
CA PRO A 86 -14.41 -5.50 6.52
C PRO A 86 -13.59 -4.44 5.76
N VAL A 87 -14.29 -3.56 5.03
CA VAL A 87 -13.72 -2.44 4.28
C VAL A 87 -14.07 -1.11 4.93
N LYS A 88 -13.14 -0.17 4.86
CA LYS A 88 -13.31 1.21 5.28
C LYS A 88 -13.61 2.13 4.09
N GLY A 89 -13.18 1.77 2.90
CA GLY A 89 -13.40 2.57 1.71
C GLY A 89 -13.20 1.85 0.38
N ALA A 90 -13.25 2.64 -0.69
CA ALA A 90 -12.91 2.26 -2.05
C ALA A 90 -11.80 3.18 -2.58
N ILE A 91 -10.82 2.65 -3.33
CA ILE A 91 -9.88 3.46 -4.10
C ILE A 91 -10.11 3.23 -5.58
N ARG A 92 -10.19 4.31 -6.35
CA ARG A 92 -10.32 4.23 -7.81
C ARG A 92 -9.13 4.84 -8.52
N PHE A 93 -8.66 4.11 -9.52
CA PHE A 93 -7.73 4.59 -10.54
C PHE A 93 -8.48 5.46 -11.53
N PHE A 94 -7.99 6.67 -11.73
CA PHE A 94 -8.41 7.58 -12.79
C PHE A 94 -7.21 7.84 -13.70
N SER A 95 -7.43 7.70 -15.00
CA SER A 95 -6.52 8.27 -15.99
C SER A 95 -6.49 9.79 -15.81
N TRP A 96 -5.38 10.44 -16.15
CA TRP A 96 -5.37 11.89 -16.32
C TRP A 96 -6.44 12.31 -17.35
N SER A 97 -6.59 11.57 -18.45
CA SER A 97 -7.64 11.80 -19.46
C SER A 97 -9.08 11.64 -18.96
N ASP A 98 -9.33 10.86 -17.90
CA ASP A 98 -10.69 10.64 -17.36
C ASP A 98 -11.19 11.86 -16.58
N LEU A 99 -10.26 12.73 -16.17
CA LEU A 99 -10.52 13.91 -15.35
C LEU A 99 -10.20 15.22 -16.08
N ASN A 100 -9.47 15.18 -17.19
CA ASN A 100 -9.02 16.34 -17.95
C ASN A 100 -8.77 15.96 -19.42
N ASP A 101 -9.77 16.16 -20.27
CA ASP A 101 -9.80 15.73 -21.68
C ASP A 101 -9.28 16.80 -22.67
N ALA A 102 -9.42 18.09 -22.32
CA ALA A 102 -8.86 19.23 -23.04
C ALA A 102 -8.20 20.24 -22.07
N GLU A 103 -7.32 21.11 -22.55
CA GLU A 103 -6.69 22.11 -21.68
C GLU A 103 -7.75 23.02 -21.03
N ASP A 104 -7.66 23.20 -19.71
CA ASP A 104 -8.63 23.90 -18.85
C ASP A 104 -10.07 23.35 -18.83
N HIS A 105 -10.31 22.18 -19.42
CA HIS A 105 -11.57 21.43 -19.29
C HIS A 105 -11.38 20.25 -18.34
N TYR A 106 -12.17 20.21 -17.26
CA TYR A 106 -12.03 19.23 -16.18
C TYR A 106 -13.36 18.52 -15.90
N LEU A 107 -13.31 17.19 -15.80
CA LEU A 107 -14.49 16.31 -15.71
C LEU A 107 -14.88 15.99 -14.25
N TRP A 108 -14.73 16.96 -13.34
CA TRP A 108 -15.01 16.81 -11.90
C TRP A 108 -16.39 16.20 -11.56
N PRO A 109 -17.50 16.44 -12.28
CA PRO A 109 -18.77 15.77 -12.00
C PRO A 109 -18.70 14.23 -12.06
N ALA A 110 -17.79 13.64 -12.84
CA ALA A 110 -17.58 12.19 -12.86
C ALA A 110 -16.89 11.70 -11.58
N LEU A 111 -15.84 12.41 -11.15
CA LEU A 111 -15.14 12.17 -9.88
C LEU A 111 -16.11 12.31 -8.69
N GLU A 112 -16.82 13.44 -8.61
CA GLU A 112 -17.76 13.73 -7.53
C GLU A 112 -18.93 12.74 -7.51
N SER A 113 -19.45 12.32 -8.67
CA SER A 113 -20.49 11.30 -8.75
C SER A 113 -20.01 9.98 -8.14
N TRP A 114 -18.81 9.51 -8.48
CA TRP A 114 -18.23 8.31 -7.89
C TRP A 114 -18.00 8.45 -6.37
N VAL A 115 -17.36 9.54 -5.92
CA VAL A 115 -17.11 9.80 -4.49
C VAL A 115 -18.42 9.85 -3.69
N ASN A 116 -19.46 10.51 -4.22
CA ASN A 116 -20.76 10.58 -3.57
C ASN A 116 -21.47 9.22 -3.55
N GLN A 117 -21.40 8.42 -4.61
CA GLN A 117 -21.98 7.07 -4.65
C GLN A 117 -21.39 6.15 -3.58
N ARG A 118 -20.05 6.14 -3.42
CA ARG A 118 -19.39 5.30 -2.39
C ARG A 118 -19.65 5.84 -0.98
N TYR A 119 -19.62 7.15 -0.77
CA TYR A 119 -19.94 7.74 0.53
C TYR A 119 -21.37 7.47 0.99
N ASN A 120 -22.34 7.44 0.06
CA ASN A 120 -23.75 7.18 0.38
C ASN A 120 -24.01 5.74 0.88
N ILE A 121 -23.07 4.81 0.68
CA ILE A 121 -23.11 3.45 1.26
C ILE A 121 -22.13 3.27 2.45
N GLY A 122 -21.60 4.37 3.00
CA GLY A 122 -20.77 4.38 4.21
C GLY A 122 -19.27 4.21 3.99
N LEU A 123 -18.79 4.22 2.74
CA LEU A 123 -17.38 4.09 2.41
C LEU A 123 -16.67 5.46 2.39
N SER A 124 -15.45 5.52 2.92
CA SER A 124 -14.47 6.55 2.57
C SER A 124 -13.92 6.32 1.15
N THR A 125 -13.25 7.31 0.56
CA THR A 125 -12.63 7.15 -0.79
C THR A 125 -11.15 7.52 -0.83
N GLY A 126 -10.37 6.78 -1.62
CA GLY A 126 -9.04 7.16 -2.07
C GLY A 126 -9.06 7.49 -3.57
N ILE A 127 -8.22 8.41 -4.02
CA ILE A 127 -8.01 8.68 -5.44
C ILE A 127 -6.62 8.21 -5.84
N PHE A 128 -6.51 7.52 -6.97
CA PHE A 128 -5.25 7.21 -7.62
C PHE A 128 -5.22 7.85 -9.02
N ILE A 129 -4.11 8.48 -9.39
CA ILE A 129 -3.92 9.11 -10.71
C ILE A 129 -2.90 8.32 -11.54
N SER A 130 -3.29 7.82 -12.72
CA SER A 130 -2.35 7.28 -13.70
C SER A 130 -2.15 8.26 -14.87
N PRO A 131 -0.91 8.69 -15.18
CA PRO A 131 -0.61 9.45 -16.38
C PRO A 131 -0.30 8.58 -17.62
N TYR A 132 -0.04 7.28 -17.43
CA TYR A 132 0.37 6.33 -18.48
C TYR A 132 0.24 4.87 -18.02
N ASP A 133 -0.53 4.04 -18.72
CA ASP A 133 -0.85 2.65 -18.33
C ASP A 133 -0.18 1.56 -19.20
N GLY A 134 1.08 1.80 -19.58
CA GLY A 134 1.98 0.75 -20.06
C GLY A 134 1.68 0.23 -21.46
N GLU A 135 1.63 -1.09 -21.60
CA GLU A 135 1.38 -1.80 -22.87
C GLU A 135 0.01 -2.51 -22.89
N TYR A 136 -0.55 -2.86 -21.72
CA TYR A 136 -1.70 -3.77 -21.62
C TYR A 136 -3.04 -3.09 -21.25
N ASN A 137 -3.03 -2.10 -20.35
CA ASN A 137 -4.25 -1.68 -19.63
C ASN A 137 -4.61 -0.19 -19.84
N GLY A 138 -4.39 0.35 -21.04
CA GLY A 138 -4.75 1.74 -21.39
C GLY A 138 -3.61 2.58 -21.94
N ASP A 139 -2.35 2.17 -21.75
CA ASP A 139 -1.17 2.76 -22.40
C ASP A 139 -1.14 4.30 -22.40
N ILE A 140 -0.92 4.96 -23.54
CA ILE A 140 -0.97 6.42 -23.66
C ILE A 140 -2.39 6.98 -23.65
N ARG A 141 -3.45 6.15 -23.76
CA ARG A 141 -4.83 6.64 -23.61
C ARG A 141 -5.06 7.21 -22.21
N ALA A 142 -4.29 6.79 -21.20
CA ALA A 142 -4.33 7.41 -19.88
C ALA A 142 -3.92 8.90 -19.87
N CYS A 143 -3.13 9.32 -20.87
CA CYS A 143 -2.70 10.70 -21.09
C CYS A 143 -3.72 11.45 -21.98
N PRO A 144 -4.02 12.75 -21.73
CA PRO A 144 -4.93 13.52 -22.57
C PRO A 144 -4.36 13.83 -23.96
N ASP A 145 -5.23 13.87 -24.99
CA ASP A 145 -4.80 14.08 -26.38
C ASP A 145 -4.04 15.40 -26.58
N PHE A 146 -4.41 16.48 -25.89
CA PHE A 146 -3.72 17.77 -25.97
C PHE A 146 -2.29 17.73 -25.41
N VAL A 147 -2.02 16.88 -24.42
CA VAL A 147 -0.68 16.66 -23.87
C VAL A 147 0.17 15.85 -24.86
N ILE A 148 -0.44 14.89 -25.56
CA ILE A 148 0.24 14.08 -26.59
C ILE A 148 0.59 14.92 -27.83
N GLU A 149 -0.22 15.93 -28.17
CA GLU A 149 0.05 16.87 -29.25
C GLU A 149 1.05 17.98 -28.88
N THR A 150 1.32 18.19 -27.59
CA THR A 150 2.18 19.28 -27.11
C THR A 150 3.65 19.03 -27.49
N PRO A 151 4.31 19.94 -28.25
CA PRO A 151 5.69 19.76 -28.67
C PRO A 151 6.65 19.53 -27.50
N GLY A 152 7.54 18.55 -27.63
CA GLY A 152 8.51 18.13 -26.62
C GLY A 152 7.94 17.37 -25.41
N ALA A 153 6.62 17.18 -25.28
CA ALA A 153 6.00 16.49 -24.14
C ALA A 153 6.02 14.95 -24.23
N MET A 154 6.36 14.39 -25.39
CA MET A 154 6.29 12.95 -25.69
C MET A 154 7.60 12.40 -26.26
N ILE A 155 7.74 11.08 -26.20
CA ILE A 155 8.77 10.31 -26.91
C ILE A 155 8.06 9.36 -27.87
N VAL A 156 8.36 9.48 -29.17
CA VAL A 156 7.83 8.59 -30.21
C VAL A 156 8.84 7.50 -30.53
N PHE A 157 8.38 6.25 -30.60
CA PHE A 157 9.24 5.10 -30.82
C PHE A 157 9.50 4.89 -32.34
N PRO A 158 10.48 4.05 -32.76
CA PRO A 158 10.86 3.92 -34.17
C PRO A 158 9.85 3.19 -35.08
N ASP A 159 10.20 3.11 -36.38
CA ASP A 159 9.54 2.31 -37.42
C ASP A 159 9.20 0.89 -36.92
N GLY A 160 7.94 0.48 -36.76
CA GLY A 160 7.59 -0.89 -36.33
C GLY A 160 7.28 -1.10 -34.84
N GLU A 161 7.46 -0.10 -33.98
CA GLU A 161 7.12 -0.22 -32.55
C GLU A 161 5.66 0.16 -32.27
N TYR A 162 4.77 -0.84 -32.19
CA TYR A 162 3.33 -0.66 -31.99
C TYR A 162 2.77 -1.51 -30.84
N ILE A 163 1.81 -0.95 -30.10
CA ILE A 163 0.96 -1.67 -29.13
C ILE A 163 -0.27 -2.20 -29.88
N ASN A 164 -0.63 -3.47 -29.70
CA ASN A 164 -1.91 -4.00 -30.20
C ASN A 164 -3.04 -3.75 -29.19
N TYR A 165 -3.93 -2.80 -29.49
CA TYR A 165 -5.09 -2.47 -28.66
C TYR A 165 -6.15 -3.58 -28.63
N TYR A 166 -6.10 -4.57 -29.52
CA TYR A 166 -7.01 -5.72 -29.53
C TYR A 166 -6.39 -6.99 -28.91
N ALA A 167 -5.30 -6.85 -28.15
CA ALA A 167 -4.71 -7.95 -27.40
C ALA A 167 -5.48 -8.26 -26.09
N GLY A 168 -5.37 -9.50 -25.61
CA GLY A 168 -5.90 -9.89 -24.30
C GLY A 168 -7.41 -9.68 -24.18
N GLY A 169 -7.84 -8.92 -23.17
CA GLY A 169 -9.25 -8.71 -22.83
C GLY A 169 -10.09 -7.93 -23.86
N GLU A 170 -9.47 -7.40 -24.92
CA GLU A 170 -10.14 -6.80 -26.09
C GLU A 170 -10.40 -7.86 -27.19
N ASN A 171 -9.87 -9.08 -27.06
CA ASN A 171 -10.24 -10.30 -27.79
C ASN A 171 -10.22 -10.21 -29.33
N GLY A 172 -9.18 -9.63 -29.93
CA GLY A 172 -8.99 -9.56 -31.38
C GLY A 172 -8.65 -10.89 -32.07
N ASN A 173 -8.20 -11.87 -31.30
CA ASN A 173 -7.89 -13.24 -31.75
C ASN A 173 -8.96 -14.27 -31.34
N PHE A 174 -10.07 -13.85 -30.73
CA PHE A 174 -11.23 -14.69 -30.40
C PHE A 174 -11.04 -15.87 -29.41
N GLU A 175 -9.82 -16.18 -28.95
CA GLU A 175 -9.44 -17.32 -28.09
C GLU A 175 -9.77 -17.19 -26.57
N ASP A 176 -10.55 -16.19 -26.12
CA ASP A 176 -10.80 -16.00 -24.67
C ASP A 176 -11.72 -17.07 -24.06
N GLU A 177 -11.14 -18.17 -23.58
CA GLU A 177 -11.81 -19.26 -22.84
C GLU A 177 -12.48 -18.81 -21.52
N TYR A 178 -12.08 -17.69 -20.95
CA TYR A 178 -12.51 -17.23 -19.61
C TYR A 178 -13.66 -16.21 -19.64
N LYS A 179 -13.96 -15.61 -20.79
CA LYS A 179 -15.13 -14.73 -21.02
C LYS A 179 -16.01 -15.29 -22.14
N SER A 180 -17.23 -14.75 -22.30
CA SER A 180 -17.92 -14.97 -23.58
C SER A 180 -17.12 -14.26 -24.68
N HIS A 181 -16.77 -14.98 -25.75
CA HIS A 181 -15.94 -14.45 -26.85
C HIS A 181 -16.60 -13.23 -27.55
N THR A 182 -17.88 -13.00 -27.27
CA THR A 182 -18.75 -11.92 -27.73
C THR A 182 -18.69 -10.63 -26.87
N THR A 183 -18.03 -10.63 -25.71
CA THR A 183 -18.03 -9.49 -24.76
C THR A 183 -17.64 -8.15 -25.42
N GLN A 184 -16.64 -8.17 -26.29
CA GLN A 184 -16.13 -7.00 -27.02
C GLN A 184 -16.68 -6.89 -28.45
N TRP A 185 -17.40 -7.88 -28.94
CA TRP A 185 -17.84 -7.98 -30.34
C TRP A 185 -19.37 -8.09 -30.42
N THR A 186 -20.04 -7.01 -30.86
CA THR A 186 -21.46 -7.05 -31.19
C THR A 186 -21.66 -7.81 -32.50
N LEU A 187 -22.36 -8.94 -32.47
CA LEU A 187 -22.72 -9.72 -33.67
C LEU A 187 -24.13 -9.36 -34.17
N ALA A 188 -24.32 -9.40 -35.49
CA ALA A 188 -25.62 -9.25 -36.13
C ALA A 188 -25.73 -10.16 -37.37
N GLY A 189 -26.96 -10.51 -37.73
CA GLY A 189 -27.24 -11.56 -38.71
C GLY A 189 -26.98 -12.96 -38.15
N ASN A 190 -26.45 -13.84 -38.98
CA ASN A 190 -26.02 -15.21 -38.67
C ASN A 190 -24.53 -15.30 -38.32
N ALA A 191 -23.87 -14.17 -38.06
CA ALA A 191 -22.48 -14.09 -37.62
C ALA A 191 -22.25 -14.85 -36.30
N GLN A 192 -21.13 -15.56 -36.19
CA GLN A 192 -20.77 -16.39 -35.03
C GLN A 192 -19.29 -16.26 -34.71
N ILE A 193 -18.90 -16.50 -33.45
CA ILE A 193 -17.51 -16.86 -33.11
C ILE A 193 -17.48 -18.38 -32.94
N THR A 194 -16.55 -19.08 -33.61
CA THR A 194 -16.51 -20.55 -33.63
C THR A 194 -15.11 -21.09 -33.87
N ASN A 195 -14.81 -22.28 -33.32
CA ASN A 195 -13.61 -23.06 -33.62
C ASN A 195 -13.82 -24.12 -34.71
N ALA A 196 -15.02 -24.19 -35.31
CA ALA A 196 -15.33 -25.06 -36.44
C ALA A 196 -14.78 -24.48 -37.77
N VAL A 197 -13.49 -24.16 -37.79
CA VAL A 197 -12.81 -23.41 -38.86
C VAL A 197 -11.60 -24.17 -39.40
N PRO A 198 -11.18 -23.95 -40.66
CA PRO A 198 -10.02 -24.62 -41.22
C PRO A 198 -8.71 -24.18 -40.54
N GLY A 199 -8.21 -25.02 -39.64
CA GLY A 199 -7.01 -24.75 -38.81
C GLY A 199 -7.24 -25.03 -37.33
N GLY A 200 -8.49 -24.85 -36.85
CA GLY A 200 -8.90 -25.21 -35.49
C GLY A 200 -8.68 -24.17 -34.39
N SER A 201 -8.27 -22.94 -34.73
CA SER A 201 -8.38 -21.76 -33.85
C SER A 201 -9.84 -21.30 -33.74
N TRP A 202 -10.16 -20.44 -32.79
CA TRP A 202 -11.41 -19.69 -32.78
C TRP A 202 -11.33 -18.51 -33.75
N ALA A 203 -12.37 -18.32 -34.57
CA ALA A 203 -12.46 -17.17 -35.48
C ALA A 203 -13.91 -16.68 -35.63
N ALA A 204 -14.06 -15.44 -36.07
CA ALA A 204 -15.35 -14.89 -36.44
C ALA A 204 -15.80 -15.41 -37.82
N ARG A 205 -16.91 -16.13 -37.86
CA ARG A 205 -17.55 -16.67 -39.07
C ARG A 205 -18.69 -15.74 -39.51
N LEU A 206 -18.69 -15.34 -40.78
CA LEU A 206 -19.74 -14.52 -41.41
C LEU A 206 -20.18 -15.13 -42.76
N GLY A 207 -21.44 -14.94 -43.14
CA GLY A 207 -22.03 -15.48 -44.37
C GLY A 207 -22.37 -16.97 -44.27
N GLY A 208 -22.66 -17.60 -45.41
CA GLY A 208 -23.08 -19.00 -45.46
C GLY A 208 -23.93 -19.34 -46.69
N THR A 209 -25.05 -20.02 -46.46
CA THR A 209 -26.00 -20.49 -47.49
C THR A 209 -27.17 -19.52 -47.71
N ASP A 210 -27.08 -18.30 -47.19
CA ASP A 210 -28.15 -17.31 -47.16
C ASP A 210 -27.65 -15.92 -47.56
N ASN A 211 -28.58 -14.97 -47.67
CA ASN A 211 -28.34 -13.58 -48.03
C ASN A 211 -28.37 -12.65 -46.79
N ALA A 212 -27.96 -13.15 -45.62
CA ALA A 212 -27.91 -12.34 -44.41
C ALA A 212 -26.80 -11.29 -44.48
N ALA A 213 -27.13 -10.05 -44.12
CA ALA A 213 -26.17 -8.96 -43.98
C ALA A 213 -25.43 -9.09 -42.63
N ASP A 214 -24.63 -10.14 -42.49
CA ASP A 214 -23.88 -10.45 -41.28
C ASP A 214 -22.89 -9.36 -40.93
N SER A 215 -22.67 -9.14 -39.63
CA SER A 215 -21.53 -8.34 -39.17
C SER A 215 -21.05 -8.71 -37.77
N ILE A 216 -19.78 -8.43 -37.52
CA ILE A 216 -19.21 -8.28 -36.18
C ILE A 216 -18.67 -6.87 -36.02
N THR A 217 -18.96 -6.22 -34.90
CA THR A 217 -18.56 -4.83 -34.61
C THR A 217 -17.92 -4.75 -33.24
N HIS A 218 -16.66 -4.34 -33.18
CA HIS A 218 -15.91 -4.23 -31.92
C HIS A 218 -16.53 -3.18 -30.97
N ALA A 219 -16.15 -3.17 -29.70
CA ALA A 219 -16.34 -2.05 -28.78
C ALA A 219 -15.69 -0.75 -29.34
N ASN A 220 -16.16 0.39 -28.84
CA ASN A 220 -15.66 1.70 -29.27
C ASN A 220 -14.31 2.00 -28.61
N MET A 221 -13.27 2.31 -29.39
CA MET A 221 -11.89 2.41 -28.93
C MET A 221 -11.31 3.80 -29.21
N ARG A 222 -10.73 4.48 -28.20
CA ARG A 222 -10.01 5.75 -28.43
C ARG A 222 -8.68 5.46 -29.11
N LEU A 223 -8.53 5.88 -30.36
CA LEU A 223 -7.20 6.11 -30.92
C LEU A 223 -6.69 7.42 -30.34
N PRO A 224 -5.57 7.44 -29.59
CA PRO A 224 -5.01 8.67 -29.05
C PRO A 224 -4.57 9.60 -30.19
N ALA A 225 -4.32 10.86 -29.86
CA ALA A 225 -3.55 11.75 -30.71
C ALA A 225 -2.09 11.27 -30.84
N MET A 226 -1.30 11.97 -31.65
CA MET A 226 0.14 11.70 -31.83
C MET A 226 0.87 13.03 -32.07
N PRO A 227 2.15 13.14 -31.68
CA PRO A 227 2.98 14.29 -32.00
C PRO A 227 2.98 14.68 -33.49
N THR A 228 3.38 15.91 -33.75
CA THR A 228 3.38 16.53 -35.08
C THR A 228 4.67 17.33 -35.30
N GLY A 229 4.90 17.80 -36.53
CA GLY A 229 6.10 18.57 -36.86
C GLY A 229 7.39 17.76 -36.70
N SER A 230 8.40 18.36 -36.07
CA SER A 230 9.72 17.77 -35.80
C SER A 230 9.70 16.52 -34.93
N ASP A 231 8.67 16.38 -34.09
CA ASP A 231 8.62 15.40 -33.02
C ASP A 231 8.02 14.07 -33.51
N TRP A 232 7.49 14.05 -34.73
CA TRP A 232 7.04 12.85 -35.43
C TRP A 232 8.13 12.33 -36.39
N PRO A 233 8.76 11.17 -36.12
CA PRO A 233 9.87 10.65 -36.92
C PRO A 233 9.46 10.05 -38.28
N GLY A 234 8.16 10.00 -38.59
CA GLY A 234 7.62 9.29 -39.76
C GLY A 234 7.16 7.86 -39.45
N GLY A 235 6.71 7.17 -40.50
CA GLY A 235 5.96 5.90 -40.40
C GLY A 235 4.46 6.15 -40.19
N ARG A 236 3.72 5.08 -39.86
CA ARG A 236 2.29 5.17 -39.52
C ARG A 236 2.08 5.49 -38.04
N LYS A 237 0.96 6.17 -37.76
CA LYS A 237 0.52 6.54 -36.39
C LYS A 237 -0.35 5.45 -35.76
N ALA A 238 -1.23 4.87 -36.55
CA ALA A 238 -2.03 3.71 -36.21
C ALA A 238 -2.31 2.93 -37.50
N GLU A 239 -2.54 1.63 -37.37
CA GLU A 239 -2.84 0.72 -38.47
C GLU A 239 -3.68 -0.47 -38.00
N LEU A 240 -4.37 -1.14 -38.93
CA LEU A 240 -5.14 -2.35 -38.64
C LEU A 240 -4.71 -3.47 -39.58
N GLN A 241 -4.43 -4.65 -39.01
CA GLN A 241 -4.24 -5.90 -39.75
C GLN A 241 -5.14 -7.00 -39.20
N PHE A 242 -5.47 -8.00 -40.02
CA PHE A 242 -6.29 -9.14 -39.64
C PHE A 242 -6.01 -10.32 -40.57
N GLN A 243 -6.37 -11.53 -40.16
CA GLN A 243 -6.35 -12.70 -41.03
C GLN A 243 -7.74 -12.98 -41.58
N VAL A 244 -7.81 -13.39 -42.85
CA VAL A 244 -9.05 -13.80 -43.52
C VAL A 244 -8.89 -15.17 -44.18
N TYR A 245 -9.96 -15.96 -44.18
CA TYR A 245 -10.08 -17.20 -44.94
C TYR A 245 -11.40 -17.18 -45.72
N VAL A 246 -11.34 -17.41 -47.02
CA VAL A 246 -12.54 -17.51 -47.88
C VAL A 246 -12.84 -18.99 -48.16
N GLN A 247 -14.02 -19.44 -47.74
CA GLN A 247 -14.57 -20.75 -48.07
C GLN A 247 -15.76 -20.57 -49.03
N THR A 248 -15.55 -20.86 -50.31
CA THR A 248 -16.60 -20.80 -51.34
C THR A 248 -16.43 -21.90 -52.38
N THR A 249 -17.50 -22.21 -53.11
CA THR A 249 -17.43 -22.96 -54.36
C THR A 249 -17.52 -22.09 -55.62
N ASP A 250 -17.94 -20.82 -55.51
CA ASP A 250 -17.93 -19.89 -56.64
C ASP A 250 -16.62 -19.09 -56.66
N VAL A 251 -15.77 -19.45 -57.62
CA VAL A 251 -14.49 -18.79 -57.92
C VAL A 251 -14.56 -17.98 -59.22
N THR A 252 -15.77 -17.60 -59.63
CA THR A 252 -16.08 -17.01 -60.95
C THR A 252 -16.87 -15.71 -60.90
N SER A 253 -17.81 -15.53 -59.97
CA SER A 253 -18.39 -14.21 -59.68
C SER A 253 -17.57 -13.47 -58.62
N ASN A 254 -17.83 -12.18 -58.46
CA ASN A 254 -17.37 -11.41 -57.32
C ASN A 254 -18.54 -10.91 -56.46
N ALA A 255 -19.66 -11.65 -56.45
CA ALA A 255 -20.92 -11.19 -55.88
C ALA A 255 -20.97 -11.21 -54.34
N ASP A 256 -20.18 -12.07 -53.70
CA ASP A 256 -20.08 -12.13 -52.25
C ASP A 256 -18.88 -11.32 -51.77
N HIS A 257 -19.09 -10.44 -50.79
CA HIS A 257 -18.10 -9.51 -50.26
C HIS A 257 -18.01 -9.60 -48.73
N LEU A 258 -16.80 -9.42 -48.20
CA LEU A 258 -16.49 -9.05 -46.82
C LEU A 258 -15.86 -7.65 -46.82
N TYR A 259 -16.54 -6.71 -46.20
CA TYR A 259 -16.07 -5.34 -45.99
C TYR A 259 -15.47 -5.19 -44.60
N LEU A 260 -14.35 -4.46 -44.49
CA LEU A 260 -13.95 -3.82 -43.24
C LEU A 260 -14.35 -2.35 -43.30
N GLU A 261 -15.08 -1.89 -42.29
CA GLU A 261 -15.64 -0.55 -42.20
C GLU A 261 -15.20 0.12 -40.89
N LEU A 262 -14.73 1.37 -40.99
CA LEU A 262 -14.72 2.29 -39.86
C LEU A 262 -16.13 2.87 -39.71
N VAL A 263 -16.69 2.84 -38.50
CA VAL A 263 -18.03 3.31 -38.20
C VAL A 263 -18.07 4.28 -37.03
N ASP A 264 -19.13 5.09 -36.96
CA ASP A 264 -19.40 5.98 -35.83
C ASP A 264 -20.15 5.27 -34.68
N GLY A 265 -20.46 6.02 -33.62
CA GLY A 265 -21.20 5.51 -32.45
C GLY A 265 -22.65 5.09 -32.74
N ALA A 266 -23.24 5.51 -33.87
CA ALA A 266 -24.56 5.09 -34.34
C ALA A 266 -24.50 3.94 -35.36
N GLY A 267 -23.30 3.53 -35.81
CA GLY A 267 -23.08 2.46 -36.77
C GLY A 267 -23.06 2.91 -38.24
N ASN A 268 -23.04 4.22 -38.52
CA ASN A 268 -22.88 4.75 -39.88
C ASN A 268 -21.43 4.53 -40.36
N VAL A 269 -21.25 4.20 -41.63
CA VAL A 269 -19.90 4.03 -42.21
C VAL A 269 -19.24 5.39 -42.39
N LEU A 270 -18.08 5.58 -41.76
CA LEU A 270 -17.19 6.72 -41.93
C LEU A 270 -16.20 6.49 -43.09
N GLN A 271 -15.70 5.26 -43.21
CA GLN A 271 -14.84 4.84 -44.33
C GLN A 271 -14.90 3.32 -44.52
N GLN A 272 -14.99 2.85 -45.77
CA GLN A 272 -14.68 1.48 -46.13
C GLN A 272 -13.14 1.33 -46.24
N LEU A 273 -12.57 0.44 -45.43
CA LEU A 273 -11.12 0.26 -45.26
C LEU A 273 -10.57 -0.92 -46.07
N ALA A 274 -11.37 -1.97 -46.25
CA ALA A 274 -11.06 -3.10 -47.11
C ALA A 274 -12.33 -3.66 -47.77
N ASP A 275 -12.13 -4.36 -48.88
CA ASP A 275 -13.16 -5.04 -49.66
C ASP A 275 -12.56 -6.37 -50.16
N ILE A 276 -13.10 -7.50 -49.72
CA ILE A 276 -12.58 -8.85 -49.98
C ILE A 276 -13.72 -9.68 -50.59
N THR A 277 -13.58 -10.06 -51.86
CA THR A 277 -14.58 -10.83 -52.60
C THR A 277 -14.35 -12.34 -52.49
N ASN A 278 -15.37 -13.16 -52.80
CA ASN A 278 -15.24 -14.61 -52.98
C ASN A 278 -14.18 -15.01 -54.04
N THR A 279 -13.90 -14.12 -55.01
CA THR A 279 -12.87 -14.27 -56.05
C THR A 279 -11.52 -13.64 -55.71
N SER A 280 -11.31 -13.14 -54.50
CA SER A 280 -10.09 -12.41 -54.11
C SER A 280 -8.88 -13.32 -53.86
N GLY A 281 -8.48 -14.07 -54.90
CA GLY A 281 -7.22 -14.79 -55.05
C GLY A 281 -7.01 -16.04 -54.19
N VAL A 282 -7.66 -16.15 -53.03
CA VAL A 282 -7.26 -17.11 -52.00
C VAL A 282 -8.45 -17.82 -51.37
N VAL A 283 -8.89 -18.89 -52.04
CA VAL A 283 -9.85 -19.84 -51.48
C VAL A 283 -9.09 -20.96 -50.77
N SER A 284 -9.59 -21.37 -49.61
CA SER A 284 -9.08 -22.49 -48.81
C SER A 284 -7.70 -22.33 -48.13
N THR A 285 -7.22 -21.11 -47.89
CA THR A 285 -6.12 -20.85 -46.93
C THR A 285 -6.24 -19.46 -46.30
N TRP A 286 -5.61 -19.27 -45.14
CA TRP A 286 -5.56 -17.99 -44.42
C TRP A 286 -4.63 -16.98 -45.12
N VAL A 287 -5.00 -15.69 -45.01
CA VAL A 287 -4.28 -14.55 -45.59
C VAL A 287 -4.16 -13.42 -44.58
N ASP A 288 -2.93 -12.96 -44.33
CA ASP A 288 -2.69 -11.69 -43.61
C ASP A 288 -3.12 -10.50 -44.50
N THR A 289 -4.09 -9.73 -44.02
CA THR A 289 -4.62 -8.52 -44.69
C THR A 289 -4.17 -7.26 -43.96
N GLY A 290 -3.63 -6.29 -44.70
CA GLY A 290 -3.08 -5.05 -44.18
C GLY A 290 -1.54 -5.04 -44.19
N PRO A 291 -0.88 -4.22 -43.36
CA PRO A 291 -1.47 -3.23 -42.45
C PRO A 291 -2.14 -2.08 -43.22
N ILE A 292 -3.40 -1.81 -42.87
CA ILE A 292 -4.20 -0.69 -43.39
C ILE A 292 -3.86 0.55 -42.57
N ASP A 293 -3.48 1.66 -43.23
CA ASP A 293 -3.10 2.89 -42.56
C ASP A 293 -4.31 3.64 -41.97
N LEU A 294 -4.24 3.92 -40.67
CA LEU A 294 -5.25 4.67 -39.91
C LEU A 294 -4.72 6.02 -39.41
N SER A 295 -3.59 6.51 -39.95
CA SER A 295 -2.91 7.72 -39.46
C SER A 295 -3.71 9.01 -39.59
N THR A 296 -4.72 9.05 -40.46
CA THR A 296 -5.70 10.14 -40.59
C THR A 296 -6.82 10.07 -39.53
N TRP A 297 -6.95 8.93 -38.84
CA TRP A 297 -8.03 8.64 -37.88
C TRP A 297 -7.55 8.60 -36.42
N VAL A 298 -6.32 9.02 -36.11
CA VAL A 298 -5.91 9.32 -34.72
C VAL A 298 -6.80 10.39 -34.07
N LYS A 299 -6.62 10.61 -32.76
CA LYS A 299 -7.35 11.61 -31.95
C LYS A 299 -8.87 11.38 -31.92
N GLY A 300 -9.28 10.42 -31.11
CA GLY A 300 -10.67 10.22 -30.72
C GLY A 300 -11.17 8.79 -30.89
N TRP A 301 -12.45 8.61 -30.54
CA TRP A 301 -13.12 7.31 -30.52
C TRP A 301 -13.43 6.79 -31.93
N ARG A 302 -13.13 5.51 -32.16
CA ARG A 302 -13.26 4.78 -33.44
C ARG A 302 -13.85 3.39 -33.18
N ARG A 303 -14.71 2.94 -34.08
CA ARG A 303 -15.35 1.63 -34.01
C ARG A 303 -15.16 0.91 -35.34
N PHE A 304 -14.80 -0.37 -35.31
CA PHE A 304 -14.50 -1.16 -36.51
C PHE A 304 -15.52 -2.28 -36.67
N ARG A 305 -16.00 -2.48 -37.90
CA ARG A 305 -16.99 -3.47 -38.28
C ARG A 305 -16.50 -4.32 -39.44
N PHE A 306 -16.53 -5.63 -39.30
CA PHE A 306 -16.54 -6.54 -40.44
C PHE A 306 -18.00 -6.80 -40.81
N ARG A 307 -18.35 -6.67 -42.08
CA ARG A 307 -19.73 -6.84 -42.59
C ARG A 307 -19.70 -7.55 -43.93
N THR A 308 -20.61 -8.50 -44.17
CA THR A 308 -20.74 -9.14 -45.48
C THR A 308 -21.85 -8.51 -46.34
N THR A 309 -21.82 -8.82 -47.63
CA THR A 309 -23.01 -9.02 -48.45
C THR A 309 -22.84 -10.32 -49.23
N THR A 310 -23.88 -11.14 -49.26
CA THR A 310 -23.91 -12.38 -50.07
C THR A 310 -25.10 -12.36 -51.02
N ASP A 311 -24.94 -12.94 -52.22
CA ASP A 311 -26.04 -13.07 -53.19
C ASP A 311 -26.84 -14.38 -53.03
N ALA A 312 -26.31 -15.31 -52.21
CA ALA A 312 -26.85 -16.63 -51.91
C ALA A 312 -27.02 -17.58 -53.14
N SER A 313 -26.39 -17.26 -54.28
CA SER A 313 -26.36 -18.13 -55.46
C SER A 313 -25.42 -19.32 -55.26
N SER A 314 -24.35 -19.14 -54.49
CA SER A 314 -23.42 -20.17 -54.01
C SER A 314 -23.06 -19.92 -52.55
N PRO A 315 -22.78 -20.96 -51.73
CA PRO A 315 -22.42 -20.74 -50.34
C PRO A 315 -21.00 -20.19 -50.19
N THR A 316 -20.89 -18.93 -49.78
CA THR A 316 -19.62 -18.30 -49.38
C THR A 316 -19.63 -18.02 -47.88
N THR A 317 -18.64 -18.55 -47.18
CA THR A 317 -18.35 -18.23 -45.77
C THR A 317 -17.01 -17.52 -45.69
N PHE A 318 -16.98 -16.41 -44.97
CA PHE A 318 -15.76 -15.70 -44.60
C PHE A 318 -15.44 -16.02 -43.14
N TYR A 319 -14.17 -16.29 -42.84
CA TYR A 319 -13.65 -16.33 -41.47
C TYR A 319 -12.65 -15.20 -41.27
N VAL A 320 -12.70 -14.54 -40.12
CA VAL A 320 -11.80 -13.46 -39.70
C VAL A 320 -11.18 -13.82 -38.35
N ASP A 321 -9.86 -13.76 -38.27
CA ASP A 321 -9.05 -14.11 -37.11
C ASP A 321 -7.93 -13.06 -36.91
N ASN A 322 -7.23 -13.08 -35.77
CA ASN A 322 -6.03 -12.29 -35.49
C ASN A 322 -6.13 -10.80 -35.84
N VAL A 323 -7.26 -10.17 -35.52
CA VAL A 323 -7.51 -8.73 -35.72
C VAL A 323 -6.65 -7.95 -34.72
N GLN A 324 -5.80 -7.07 -35.25
CA GLN A 324 -4.87 -6.26 -34.46
C GLN A 324 -5.04 -4.78 -34.83
N LEU A 325 -5.52 -3.98 -33.87
CA LEU A 325 -5.53 -2.54 -33.95
C LEU A 325 -4.21 -2.02 -33.36
N ARG A 326 -3.22 -1.78 -34.22
CA ARG A 326 -1.86 -1.42 -33.82
C ARG A 326 -1.70 0.09 -33.75
N VAL A 327 -1.36 0.62 -32.58
CA VAL A 327 -1.12 2.05 -32.34
C VAL A 327 0.36 2.26 -32.02
N ARG A 328 0.97 3.28 -32.64
CA ARG A 328 2.40 3.56 -32.47
C ARG A 328 2.72 3.82 -31.01
N HIS A 329 3.75 3.16 -30.48
CA HIS A 329 4.15 3.37 -29.10
C HIS A 329 4.71 4.78 -28.90
N VAL A 330 4.13 5.48 -27.94
CA VAL A 330 4.55 6.77 -27.41
C VAL A 330 4.51 6.69 -25.88
N VAL A 331 5.43 7.39 -25.20
CA VAL A 331 5.38 7.55 -23.72
C VAL A 331 5.62 9.01 -23.33
N PRO A 332 5.11 9.46 -22.17
CA PRO A 332 5.33 10.81 -21.71
C PRO A 332 6.82 11.11 -21.46
N LYS A 333 7.26 12.31 -21.85
CA LYS A 333 8.59 12.83 -21.54
C LYS A 333 8.55 13.55 -20.19
N TYR A 334 8.33 12.80 -19.11
CA TYR A 334 7.99 13.32 -17.77
C TYR A 334 8.88 14.46 -17.26
N TRP A 335 10.15 14.49 -17.64
CA TRP A 335 11.14 15.50 -17.23
C TRP A 335 11.12 16.78 -18.07
N ALA A 336 10.37 16.82 -19.17
CA ALA A 336 10.31 17.96 -20.07
C ALA A 336 9.32 19.02 -19.57
N GLU A 337 9.75 20.29 -19.63
CA GLU A 337 8.98 21.43 -19.14
C GLU A 337 7.57 21.58 -19.76
N PRO A 338 7.32 21.26 -21.05
CA PRO A 338 5.97 21.26 -21.61
C PRO A 338 5.03 20.25 -20.93
N TYR A 339 5.52 19.04 -20.65
CA TYR A 339 4.77 18.02 -19.90
C TYR A 339 4.53 18.48 -18.45
N LYS A 340 5.59 18.89 -17.75
CA LYS A 340 5.52 19.27 -16.33
C LYS A 340 4.60 20.46 -16.07
N ASN A 341 4.50 21.41 -16.99
CA ASN A 341 3.56 22.53 -16.86
C ASN A 341 2.10 22.09 -16.95
N LEU A 342 1.74 21.27 -17.95
CA LEU A 342 0.38 20.76 -18.09
C LEU A 342 0.00 19.84 -16.92
N TYR A 343 0.92 18.99 -16.46
CA TYR A 343 0.67 18.12 -15.32
C TYR A 343 0.55 18.91 -14.01
N ARG A 344 1.40 19.93 -13.77
CA ARG A 344 1.27 20.84 -12.63
C ARG A 344 -0.09 21.55 -12.63
N LYS A 345 -0.56 22.03 -13.79
CA LYS A 345 -1.87 22.69 -13.97
C LYS A 345 -3.01 21.77 -13.54
N PHE A 346 -3.01 20.52 -14.02
CA PHE A 346 -3.98 19.50 -13.64
C PHE A 346 -3.94 19.15 -12.15
N VAL A 347 -2.75 18.87 -11.60
CA VAL A 347 -2.56 18.53 -10.18
C VAL A 347 -3.00 19.68 -9.26
N THR A 348 -2.76 20.93 -9.64
CA THR A 348 -3.29 22.11 -8.93
C THR A 348 -4.82 22.13 -8.94
N ALA A 349 -5.47 22.01 -10.10
CA ALA A 349 -6.93 22.05 -10.20
C ALA A 349 -7.61 20.86 -9.47
N LEU A 350 -7.01 19.67 -9.52
CA LEU A 350 -7.42 18.50 -8.74
C LEU A 350 -7.32 18.80 -7.23
N GLY A 351 -6.20 19.37 -6.77
CA GLY A 351 -5.98 19.76 -5.39
C GLY A 351 -6.98 20.79 -4.91
N GLU A 352 -7.24 21.85 -5.68
CA GLU A 352 -8.23 22.87 -5.36
C GLU A 352 -9.64 22.29 -5.19
N THR A 353 -10.03 21.37 -6.07
CA THR A 353 -11.33 20.69 -6.06
C THR A 353 -11.49 19.72 -4.89
N THR A 354 -10.45 18.96 -4.54
CA THR A 354 -10.56 17.80 -3.64
C THR A 354 -9.97 17.99 -2.24
N ARG A 355 -9.05 18.95 -2.02
CA ARG A 355 -8.32 19.07 -0.74
C ARG A 355 -9.19 19.38 0.49
N SER A 356 -10.39 19.93 0.28
CA SER A 356 -11.36 20.23 1.35
C SER A 356 -12.46 19.16 1.50
N ASN A 357 -12.52 18.17 0.61
CA ASN A 357 -13.59 17.17 0.59
C ASN A 357 -13.31 16.07 1.63
N GLN A 358 -14.11 16.03 2.70
CA GLN A 358 -13.99 15.05 3.80
C GLN A 358 -14.36 13.61 3.41
N LYS A 359 -14.91 13.37 2.21
CA LYS A 359 -15.22 12.03 1.70
C LYS A 359 -14.00 11.32 1.10
N ILE A 360 -12.96 12.09 0.78
CA ILE A 360 -11.68 11.61 0.25
C ILE A 360 -10.68 11.59 1.42
N ASP A 361 -10.01 10.47 1.64
CA ASP A 361 -9.12 10.25 2.78
C ASP A 361 -7.62 10.27 2.43
N PHE A 362 -7.28 10.01 1.16
CA PHE A 362 -5.92 10.14 0.64
C PHE A 362 -5.88 10.25 -0.88
N ILE A 363 -4.74 10.70 -1.40
CA ILE A 363 -4.40 10.74 -2.83
C ILE A 363 -3.11 9.94 -3.05
N SER A 364 -3.16 8.92 -3.90
CA SER A 364 -1.97 8.28 -4.45
C SER A 364 -1.41 9.15 -5.59
N ILE A 365 -0.16 9.58 -5.43
CA ILE A 365 0.55 10.46 -6.35
C ILE A 365 0.84 9.69 -7.64
N GLY A 366 0.32 10.19 -8.77
CA GLY A 366 0.73 9.74 -10.09
C GLY A 366 2.10 10.31 -10.47
N THR A 367 3.03 9.45 -10.88
CA THR A 367 4.37 9.83 -11.35
C THR A 367 4.70 9.26 -12.72
N GLY A 368 4.89 7.93 -12.85
CA GLY A 368 5.25 7.25 -14.09
C GLY A 368 4.22 6.23 -14.57
N LEU A 369 4.70 5.07 -15.02
CA LEU A 369 3.92 3.89 -15.41
C LEU A 369 2.96 3.48 -14.29
N HIS A 370 1.67 3.35 -14.60
CA HIS A 370 0.61 3.05 -13.63
C HIS A 370 0.63 4.01 -12.42
N GLY A 371 1.12 5.24 -12.60
CA GLY A 371 1.36 6.22 -11.54
C GLY A 371 2.61 5.97 -10.67
N GLU A 372 3.31 4.86 -10.85
CA GLU A 372 4.41 4.44 -9.98
C GLU A 372 5.77 5.06 -10.34
N THR A 373 6.76 4.93 -9.45
CA THR A 373 8.11 5.53 -9.60
C THR A 373 9.03 4.85 -10.62
N GLN A 374 8.44 4.28 -11.67
CA GLN A 374 9.11 3.70 -12.84
C GLN A 374 8.54 4.35 -14.12
N PRO A 375 9.35 4.88 -15.05
CA PRO A 375 8.85 5.70 -16.16
C PRO A 375 8.19 4.90 -17.30
N VAL A 376 8.60 3.65 -17.50
CA VAL A 376 8.14 2.73 -18.56
C VAL A 376 8.36 1.29 -18.13
N ASP A 377 7.78 0.29 -18.81
CA ASP A 377 8.07 -1.13 -18.50
C ASP A 377 9.53 -1.45 -18.84
N ILE A 378 10.32 -1.84 -17.82
CA ILE A 378 11.75 -2.15 -17.95
C ILE A 378 12.04 -3.65 -18.15
N TYR A 379 11.02 -4.52 -18.04
CA TYR A 379 11.17 -5.98 -18.05
C TYR A 379 10.65 -6.61 -19.34
N ARG A 380 9.58 -6.08 -19.93
CA ARG A 380 9.01 -6.59 -21.18
C ARG A 380 9.95 -6.39 -22.38
N ARG A 381 9.79 -7.28 -23.36
CA ARG A 381 10.48 -7.25 -24.67
C ARG A 381 11.99 -7.00 -24.58
N GLY A 382 12.62 -7.54 -23.52
CA GLY A 382 14.08 -7.43 -23.30
C GLY A 382 14.56 -6.05 -22.84
N GLY A 383 13.70 -5.23 -22.25
CA GLY A 383 14.05 -3.88 -21.77
C GLY A 383 14.16 -2.83 -22.88
N ILE A 384 13.68 -3.12 -24.09
CA ILE A 384 13.82 -2.22 -25.25
C ILE A 384 13.23 -0.82 -25.00
N TYR A 385 12.16 -0.73 -24.22
CA TYR A 385 11.52 0.55 -23.85
C TYR A 385 12.39 1.40 -22.92
N GLN A 386 13.14 0.78 -21.99
CA GLN A 386 14.16 1.45 -21.18
C GLN A 386 15.26 2.05 -22.08
N GLN A 387 15.69 1.32 -23.11
CA GLN A 387 16.69 1.82 -24.07
C GLN A 387 16.19 3.04 -24.86
N TYR A 388 14.91 3.08 -25.25
CA TYR A 388 14.36 4.25 -25.95
C TYR A 388 14.30 5.51 -25.08
N ILE A 389 13.91 5.41 -23.80
CA ILE A 389 13.88 6.58 -22.91
C ILE A 389 15.28 7.00 -22.41
N LEU A 390 16.22 6.06 -22.30
CA LEU A 390 17.66 6.34 -22.15
C LEU A 390 18.16 7.17 -23.35
N ASN A 391 17.87 6.74 -24.58
CA ASN A 391 18.25 7.45 -25.80
C ASN A 391 17.58 8.84 -25.92
N ALA A 392 16.38 9.01 -25.35
CA ALA A 392 15.70 10.31 -25.26
C ALA A 392 16.30 11.27 -24.20
N GLY A 393 17.28 10.80 -23.42
CA GLY A 393 18.06 11.59 -22.46
C GLY A 393 17.73 11.38 -20.98
N LEU A 394 16.94 10.37 -20.61
CA LEU A 394 16.66 10.10 -19.19
C LEU A 394 17.84 9.42 -18.50
N THR A 395 18.29 9.98 -17.39
CA THR A 395 19.25 9.37 -16.46
C THR A 395 18.58 9.07 -15.13
N SER A 396 19.14 8.16 -14.33
CA SER A 396 18.68 7.89 -12.95
C SER A 396 18.47 9.16 -12.13
N SER A 397 19.48 10.05 -12.06
CA SER A 397 19.37 11.31 -11.29
C SER A 397 18.32 12.27 -11.85
N LEU A 398 18.11 12.29 -13.17
CA LEU A 398 17.05 13.10 -13.79
C LEU A 398 15.66 12.53 -13.50
N TRP A 399 15.52 11.20 -13.45
CA TRP A 399 14.28 10.54 -13.04
C TRP A 399 13.94 10.83 -11.58
N VAL A 400 14.91 10.65 -10.66
CA VAL A 400 14.76 11.00 -9.23
C VAL A 400 14.34 12.47 -9.06
N ASN A 401 15.00 13.41 -9.76
CA ASN A 401 14.60 14.82 -9.72
C ASN A 401 13.19 15.06 -10.27
N THR A 402 12.75 14.30 -11.28
CA THR A 402 11.40 14.39 -11.85
C THR A 402 10.33 13.87 -10.88
N VAL A 403 10.57 12.73 -10.24
CA VAL A 403 9.70 12.17 -9.18
C VAL A 403 9.61 13.14 -7.99
N ASN A 404 10.73 13.74 -7.60
CA ASN A 404 10.78 14.74 -6.52
C ASN A 404 10.02 16.02 -6.89
N GLU A 405 10.14 16.52 -8.12
CA GLU A 405 9.39 17.70 -8.57
C GLU A 405 7.88 17.43 -8.65
N ILE A 406 7.46 16.25 -9.15
CA ILE A 406 6.05 15.83 -9.14
C ILE A 406 5.53 15.68 -7.72
N THR A 407 6.32 15.09 -6.82
CA THR A 407 6.00 15.01 -5.38
C THR A 407 5.78 16.41 -4.80
N ASP A 408 6.58 17.40 -5.21
CA ASP A 408 6.41 18.81 -4.79
C ASP A 408 5.18 19.48 -5.43
N MET A 409 4.76 19.10 -6.65
CA MET A 409 3.48 19.55 -7.24
C MET A 409 2.29 19.13 -6.38
N TYR A 410 2.19 17.83 -6.04
CA TYR A 410 1.14 17.31 -5.17
C TYR A 410 1.27 17.90 -3.75
N ALA A 411 2.50 18.01 -3.22
CA ALA A 411 2.73 18.57 -1.90
C ALA A 411 2.19 20.00 -1.77
N ALA A 412 2.34 20.84 -2.81
CA ALA A 412 1.77 22.19 -2.86
C ALA A 412 0.24 22.18 -3.05
N ALA A 413 -0.26 21.44 -4.04
CA ALA A 413 -1.68 21.44 -4.40
C ALA A 413 -2.59 20.96 -3.26
N PHE A 414 -2.13 19.99 -2.46
CA PHE A 414 -2.85 19.41 -1.33
C PHE A 414 -2.50 20.01 0.04
N SER A 415 -2.02 21.26 0.04
CA SER A 415 -1.80 22.08 1.22
C SER A 415 -2.62 23.38 1.17
N GLN A 416 -2.70 24.07 2.30
CA GLN A 416 -3.26 25.42 2.44
C GLN A 416 -2.36 26.22 3.38
N GLY A 417 -1.50 27.08 2.82
CA GLY A 417 -0.34 27.58 3.56
C GLY A 417 0.61 26.42 3.90
N THR A 418 1.11 26.38 5.13
CA THR A 418 1.95 25.28 5.66
C THR A 418 1.16 24.02 6.03
N LEU A 419 -0.18 24.08 6.08
CA LEU A 419 -1.01 22.97 6.56
C LEU A 419 -1.37 21.99 5.44
N ARG A 420 -0.92 20.74 5.57
CA ARG A 420 -1.36 19.57 4.78
C ARG A 420 -2.87 19.36 4.95
N LYS A 421 -3.61 19.12 3.85
CA LYS A 421 -5.09 19.01 3.85
C LYS A 421 -5.64 17.65 3.43
N LYS A 422 -4.83 16.82 2.77
CA LYS A 422 -5.11 15.42 2.41
C LYS A 422 -3.87 14.60 2.68
N ASN A 423 -4.02 13.34 3.08
CA ASN A 423 -2.88 12.41 3.09
C ASN A 423 -2.44 12.14 1.65
N LEU A 424 -1.13 12.18 1.40
CA LEU A 424 -0.53 11.86 0.10
C LEU A 424 0.26 10.57 0.22
N LEU A 425 0.29 9.76 -0.83
CA LEU A 425 1.03 8.51 -0.90
C LEU A 425 1.90 8.47 -2.15
N LEU A 426 3.22 8.28 -1.99
CA LEU A 426 4.15 8.03 -3.09
C LEU A 426 4.28 6.53 -3.35
N GLN A 427 4.02 6.13 -4.59
CA GLN A 427 4.04 4.73 -5.05
C GLN A 427 5.48 4.28 -5.38
N PHE A 428 6.30 4.09 -4.34
CA PHE A 428 7.78 4.04 -4.43
C PHE A 428 8.37 2.67 -4.79
N ALA A 429 7.53 1.63 -4.91
CA ALA A 429 7.99 0.24 -4.92
C ALA A 429 8.66 -0.28 -6.21
N PRO A 430 8.41 0.25 -7.42
CA PRO A 430 9.30 0.00 -8.55
C PRO A 430 10.38 1.10 -8.63
N PHE A 431 11.47 0.79 -9.32
CA PHE A 431 12.57 1.72 -9.60
C PHE A 431 12.89 1.70 -11.10
N PHE A 432 13.74 2.62 -11.58
CA PHE A 432 14.01 2.75 -13.01
C PHE A 432 15.32 2.09 -13.46
N GLN A 433 16.43 2.43 -12.81
CA GLN A 433 17.77 1.90 -13.12
C GLN A 433 18.42 1.24 -11.91
N TYR A 434 18.21 1.79 -10.71
CA TYR A 434 18.90 1.35 -9.51
C TYR A 434 17.94 1.31 -8.32
N ILE A 435 18.00 0.23 -7.54
CA ILE A 435 17.19 0.07 -6.33
C ILE A 435 17.36 1.24 -5.35
N SER A 436 18.55 1.85 -5.29
CA SER A 436 18.86 3.04 -4.49
C SER A 436 18.09 4.31 -4.88
N GLU A 437 17.41 4.33 -6.03
CA GLU A 437 16.47 5.40 -6.38
C GLU A 437 15.28 5.44 -5.40
N ARG A 438 14.82 4.27 -4.91
CA ARG A 438 13.75 4.17 -3.88
C ARG A 438 14.07 5.02 -2.66
N LYS A 439 15.31 4.93 -2.18
CA LYS A 439 15.77 5.74 -1.05
C LYS A 439 15.69 7.24 -1.38
N GLN A 440 16.16 7.64 -2.56
CA GLN A 440 16.30 9.06 -2.92
C GLN A 440 14.96 9.79 -3.04
N PHE A 441 13.94 9.18 -3.67
CA PHE A 441 12.61 9.82 -3.76
C PHE A 441 11.77 9.66 -2.47
N THR A 442 11.97 8.60 -1.68
CA THR A 442 11.28 8.49 -0.37
C THR A 442 11.90 9.40 0.70
N ASP A 443 13.22 9.58 0.72
CA ASP A 443 13.90 10.59 1.55
C ASP A 443 13.31 11.99 1.29
N HIS A 444 13.15 12.37 0.02
CA HIS A 444 12.53 13.63 -0.38
C HIS A 444 11.06 13.72 0.06
N ALA A 445 10.24 12.72 -0.27
CA ALA A 445 8.81 12.66 0.08
C ALA A 445 8.54 12.83 1.59
N VAL A 446 9.32 12.16 2.44
CA VAL A 446 9.20 12.27 3.90
C VAL A 446 9.39 13.71 4.37
N THR A 447 10.33 14.48 3.80
CA THR A 447 10.51 15.90 4.16
C THR A 447 9.33 16.81 3.77
N ARG A 448 8.36 16.32 2.99
CA ARG A 448 7.12 17.03 2.63
C ARG A 448 5.90 16.54 3.43
N GLY A 449 6.07 15.60 4.36
CA GLY A 449 4.95 14.89 4.98
C GLY A 449 4.13 14.09 3.97
N VAL A 450 4.79 13.54 2.94
CA VAL A 450 4.18 12.62 1.97
C VAL A 450 4.42 11.20 2.44
N GLY A 451 3.34 10.43 2.51
CA GLY A 451 3.34 9.03 2.91
C GLY A 451 3.94 8.11 1.87
N LEU A 452 4.28 6.90 2.30
CA LEU A 452 5.02 5.92 1.51
C LEU A 452 4.15 4.71 1.22
N SER A 453 4.03 4.34 -0.06
CA SER A 453 3.18 3.24 -0.51
C SER A 453 3.97 2.22 -1.32
N THR A 454 3.84 0.94 -0.94
CA THR A 454 4.48 -0.18 -1.63
C THR A 454 3.45 -1.15 -2.21
N ASN A 455 3.59 -1.44 -3.52
CA ASN A 455 2.57 -2.09 -4.34
C ASN A 455 2.85 -3.59 -4.53
N ASN A 456 3.42 -4.22 -3.50
CA ASN A 456 3.78 -5.63 -3.50
C ASN A 456 3.71 -6.21 -2.06
N LEU A 457 2.59 -6.01 -1.36
CA LEU A 457 2.40 -6.61 -0.05
C LEU A 457 2.27 -8.14 -0.20
N MET A 458 3.21 -8.85 0.44
CA MET A 458 3.29 -10.30 0.49
C MET A 458 3.63 -10.78 1.92
N PRO A 459 3.42 -12.07 2.24
CA PRO A 459 3.79 -12.63 3.56
C PRO A 459 5.28 -12.51 3.83
N GLU A 460 6.08 -12.82 2.81
CA GLU A 460 7.52 -12.83 2.77
C GLU A 460 7.94 -12.28 1.40
N LEU A 461 9.09 -11.61 1.33
CA LEU A 461 9.59 -11.01 0.09
C LEU A 461 11.13 -11.02 0.10
N ASP A 462 11.74 -11.52 -0.96
CA ASP A 462 13.17 -11.29 -1.23
C ASP A 462 13.34 -9.92 -1.90
N GLY A 463 14.37 -9.17 -1.49
CA GLY A 463 14.49 -7.74 -1.83
C GLY A 463 13.75 -6.80 -0.87
N ALA A 464 13.22 -7.30 0.26
CA ALA A 464 12.48 -6.51 1.24
C ALA A 464 13.37 -5.54 2.04
N ILE A 465 14.46 -6.06 2.63
CA ILE A 465 15.29 -5.37 3.63
C ILE A 465 16.76 -5.36 3.20
N THR A 466 17.24 -4.24 2.67
CA THR A 466 18.64 -4.10 2.20
C THR A 466 19.57 -3.48 3.24
N ASN A 467 19.02 -2.92 4.32
CA ASN A 467 19.73 -2.19 5.38
C ASN A 467 20.48 -0.92 4.92
N ASP A 468 20.37 -0.52 3.65
CA ASP A 468 20.89 0.74 3.11
C ASP A 468 19.80 1.79 2.85
N GLY A 469 18.53 1.42 3.01
CA GLY A 469 17.35 2.26 2.76
C GLY A 469 16.72 2.06 1.38
N SER A 470 17.14 1.06 0.58
CA SER A 470 16.69 0.87 -0.81
C SER A 470 15.75 -0.32 -1.07
N GLY A 471 15.67 -1.27 -0.13
CA GLY A 471 14.79 -2.43 -0.18
C GLY A 471 13.30 -2.10 -0.38
N GLY A 472 12.49 -3.09 -0.69
CA GLY A 472 11.06 -2.93 -0.95
C GLY A 472 10.27 -2.37 0.23
N TYR A 473 10.73 -2.65 1.47
CA TYR A 473 10.10 -2.19 2.72
C TYR A 473 11.00 -1.23 3.53
N ASP A 474 12.33 -1.25 3.30
CA ASP A 474 13.34 -0.38 3.95
C ASP A 474 12.90 1.09 4.10
N PRO A 475 12.40 1.78 3.04
CA PRO A 475 11.94 3.17 3.14
C PRO A 475 10.85 3.46 4.17
N MET A 476 10.05 2.45 4.56
CA MET A 476 8.93 2.60 5.51
C MET A 476 9.41 2.48 6.96
N ILE A 477 10.46 1.70 7.22
CA ILE A 477 10.98 1.41 8.57
C ILE A 477 12.23 2.20 8.95
N VAL A 478 13.04 2.64 7.97
CA VAL A 478 14.29 3.36 8.24
C VAL A 478 13.99 4.65 9.01
N ASN A 479 14.69 4.85 10.13
CA ASN A 479 14.44 5.93 11.10
C ASN A 479 12.97 6.03 11.58
N GLN A 480 12.26 4.90 11.66
CA GLN A 480 10.86 4.80 12.12
C GLN A 480 9.89 5.73 11.37
N ARG A 481 10.04 5.87 10.04
CA ARG A 481 9.22 6.77 9.20
C ARG A 481 7.71 6.59 9.36
N TYR A 482 7.27 5.38 9.69
CA TYR A 482 5.89 5.06 10.04
C TYR A 482 5.29 5.85 11.22
N ASN A 483 6.11 6.53 12.03
CA ASN A 483 5.67 7.45 13.09
C ASN A 483 5.39 8.87 12.59
N PHE A 484 5.88 9.24 11.41
CA PHE A 484 5.90 10.64 10.93
C PHE A 484 5.14 10.87 9.62
N VAL A 485 4.93 9.83 8.81
CA VAL A 485 4.16 9.90 7.55
C VAL A 485 3.21 8.71 7.39
N PRO A 486 2.13 8.82 6.60
CA PRO A 486 1.24 7.71 6.32
C PRO A 486 1.96 6.54 5.62
N ILE A 487 1.64 5.32 6.01
CA ILE A 487 2.19 4.09 5.41
C ILE A 487 1.06 3.33 4.70
N ALA A 488 1.29 2.95 3.44
CA ALA A 488 0.30 2.28 2.62
C ALA A 488 0.84 1.03 1.90
N TRP A 489 -0.08 0.08 1.70
CA TRP A 489 0.18 -1.21 1.09
C TRP A 489 -0.76 -1.46 -0.08
N GLU A 490 -0.36 -2.31 -1.02
CA GLU A 490 -1.24 -2.83 -2.07
C GLU A 490 -0.91 -4.27 -2.47
N THR A 491 -1.95 -5.07 -2.72
CA THR A 491 -1.85 -6.48 -3.11
C THR A 491 -3.08 -6.97 -3.86
N TYR A 492 -2.94 -8.11 -4.53
CA TYR A 492 -3.89 -8.67 -5.48
C TYR A 492 -4.18 -10.14 -5.18
N ALA A 493 -5.32 -10.66 -5.63
CA ALA A 493 -5.70 -12.06 -5.38
C ALA A 493 -4.63 -13.05 -5.89
N ASN A 494 -3.94 -12.72 -6.98
CA ASN A 494 -2.85 -13.51 -7.57
C ASN A 494 -1.48 -13.33 -6.87
N TYR A 495 -1.30 -12.34 -5.99
CA TYR A 495 -0.06 -12.08 -5.22
C TYR A 495 -0.06 -12.81 -3.88
N VAL A 496 -1.21 -12.86 -3.19
CA VAL A 496 -1.36 -13.69 -1.98
C VAL A 496 -1.75 -15.14 -2.33
N CYS A 497 -2.57 -15.36 -3.36
CA CYS A 497 -3.00 -16.66 -3.91
C CYS A 497 -3.49 -17.78 -2.94
N SER A 498 -3.54 -17.55 -1.63
CA SER A 498 -4.11 -18.44 -0.63
C SER A 498 -4.58 -17.68 0.62
N PRO A 499 -5.52 -18.23 1.42
CA PRO A 499 -5.89 -17.61 2.70
C PRO A 499 -4.80 -17.68 3.77
N VAL A 500 -3.86 -18.65 3.68
CA VAL A 500 -2.67 -18.69 4.53
C VAL A 500 -1.82 -17.44 4.29
N PHE A 501 -1.50 -17.16 3.04
CA PHE A 501 -0.67 -16.00 2.68
C PHE A 501 -1.43 -14.69 2.93
N THR A 502 -2.73 -14.63 2.65
CA THR A 502 -3.54 -13.44 2.96
C THR A 502 -3.49 -13.12 4.46
N TYR A 503 -3.60 -14.14 5.33
CA TYR A 503 -3.46 -13.98 6.79
C TYR A 503 -2.08 -13.44 7.18
N TRP A 504 -0.99 -14.06 6.71
CA TRP A 504 0.37 -13.65 7.06
C TRP A 504 0.79 -12.30 6.48
N ALA A 505 0.29 -11.94 5.29
CA ALA A 505 0.47 -10.63 4.69
C ALA A 505 -0.17 -9.49 5.52
N LEU A 506 -1.32 -9.73 6.16
CA LEU A 506 -1.94 -8.74 7.06
C LEU A 506 -1.05 -8.43 8.28
N PHE A 507 -0.40 -9.43 8.87
CA PHE A 507 0.59 -9.18 9.93
C PHE A 507 1.84 -8.50 9.41
N ASN A 508 2.34 -8.88 8.23
CA ASN A 508 3.47 -8.20 7.58
C ASN A 508 3.17 -6.71 7.39
N ALA A 509 1.96 -6.36 6.95
CA ALA A 509 1.55 -4.96 6.75
C ALA A 509 1.44 -4.14 8.05
N LEU A 510 0.94 -4.77 9.11
CA LEU A 510 0.76 -4.12 10.42
C LEU A 510 2.09 -3.98 11.19
N ASP A 511 3.05 -4.90 11.04
CA ASP A 511 4.42 -4.81 11.59
C ASP A 511 5.22 -3.57 11.10
N LYS A 512 4.73 -2.87 10.06
CA LYS A 512 5.29 -1.59 9.56
C LYS A 512 4.36 -0.42 9.90
N HIS A 513 3.44 -0.63 10.85
CA HIS A 513 2.44 0.31 11.35
C HIS A 513 1.60 0.96 10.25
N GLY A 514 1.16 0.13 9.28
CA GLY A 514 0.37 0.54 8.12
C GLY A 514 -0.91 1.31 8.47
N ASP A 515 -1.14 2.39 7.74
CA ASP A 515 -2.35 3.21 7.81
C ASP A 515 -3.40 2.79 6.79
N TYR A 516 -2.96 2.37 5.60
CA TYR A 516 -3.83 2.01 4.49
C TYR A 516 -3.45 0.65 3.88
N LEU A 517 -4.41 -0.26 3.77
CA LEU A 517 -4.31 -1.44 2.92
C LEU A 517 -5.21 -1.24 1.70
N ARG A 518 -4.63 -1.18 0.50
CA ARG A 518 -5.38 -1.21 -0.76
C ARG A 518 -5.35 -2.64 -1.28
N PHE A 519 -6.46 -3.17 -1.80
CA PHE A 519 -6.48 -4.59 -2.16
C PHE A 519 -7.55 -4.92 -3.20
N ASP A 520 -7.24 -5.86 -4.08
CA ASP A 520 -8.17 -6.39 -5.07
C ASP A 520 -9.43 -6.97 -4.40
N ALA A 521 -10.62 -6.55 -4.85
CA ALA A 521 -11.90 -6.96 -4.26
C ALA A 521 -12.05 -8.49 -4.18
N ASP A 522 -11.49 -9.23 -5.14
CA ASP A 522 -11.56 -10.70 -5.20
C ASP A 522 -10.84 -11.43 -4.06
N ILE A 523 -10.01 -10.73 -3.27
CA ILE A 523 -9.50 -11.25 -1.99
C ILE A 523 -10.65 -11.44 -0.97
N LEU A 524 -11.77 -10.72 -1.10
CA LEU A 524 -12.96 -10.83 -0.25
C LEU A 524 -14.22 -11.33 -0.97
N THR A 525 -14.37 -11.12 -2.28
CA THR A 525 -15.50 -11.63 -3.08
C THR A 525 -15.25 -13.00 -3.73
N GLY A 526 -14.00 -13.31 -4.06
CA GLY A 526 -13.62 -14.54 -4.74
C GLY A 526 -13.61 -15.78 -3.83
N SER A 527 -13.11 -16.90 -4.36
CA SER A 527 -13.10 -18.21 -3.69
C SER A 527 -12.40 -18.24 -2.32
N MET A 528 -11.45 -17.34 -2.08
CA MET A 528 -10.74 -17.18 -0.81
C MET A 528 -11.51 -16.31 0.21
N GLY A 529 -12.47 -15.51 -0.23
CA GLY A 529 -13.15 -14.47 0.56
C GLY A 529 -13.71 -14.94 1.90
N PRO A 530 -14.45 -16.07 1.98
CA PRO A 530 -14.97 -16.59 3.24
C PRO A 530 -13.90 -16.94 4.28
N ALA A 531 -12.72 -17.39 3.85
CA ALA A 531 -11.59 -17.71 4.72
C ALA A 531 -10.74 -16.46 5.06
N ASN A 532 -10.69 -15.48 4.16
CA ASN A 532 -9.96 -14.22 4.34
C ASN A 532 -10.68 -13.24 5.27
N LYS A 533 -12.02 -13.16 5.20
CA LYS A 533 -12.82 -12.20 5.95
C LYS A 533 -12.48 -12.14 7.46
N PRO A 534 -12.38 -13.26 8.21
CA PRO A 534 -12.03 -13.20 9.64
C PRO A 534 -10.68 -12.54 9.95
N ALA A 535 -9.71 -12.62 9.03
CA ALA A 535 -8.40 -11.99 9.21
C ALA A 535 -8.48 -10.47 9.02
N PHE A 536 -9.21 -10.00 8.00
CA PHE A 536 -9.50 -8.57 7.81
C PHE A 536 -10.38 -8.00 8.94
N GLU A 537 -11.37 -8.76 9.42
CA GLU A 537 -12.24 -8.38 10.56
C GLU A 537 -11.45 -8.18 11.86
N TRP A 538 -10.33 -8.88 12.04
CA TRP A 538 -9.39 -8.63 13.13
C TRP A 538 -8.44 -7.46 12.80
N ALA A 539 -7.84 -7.44 11.61
CA ALA A 539 -6.86 -6.43 11.20
C ALA A 539 -7.41 -4.99 11.19
N LYS A 540 -8.72 -4.83 10.93
CA LYS A 540 -9.40 -3.51 10.88
C LYS A 540 -9.21 -2.64 12.13
N HIS A 541 -8.86 -3.25 13.27
CA HIS A 541 -8.68 -2.58 14.55
C HIS A 541 -7.31 -1.87 14.71
N TYR A 542 -6.33 -2.20 13.87
CA TYR A 542 -4.92 -1.78 14.01
C TYR A 542 -4.43 -0.81 12.91
N TRP A 543 -5.18 -0.64 11.81
CA TRP A 543 -4.80 0.31 10.76
C TRP A 543 -4.67 1.73 11.31
N GLY A 544 -3.52 2.34 11.09
CA GLY A 544 -3.18 3.70 11.51
C GLY A 544 -3.20 3.91 13.03
N LYS A 545 -2.87 2.85 13.78
CA LYS A 545 -2.72 2.93 15.25
C LYS A 545 -1.28 3.21 15.67
N THR A 546 -1.15 4.11 16.64
CA THR A 546 0.09 4.34 17.40
C THR A 546 0.05 3.52 18.69
N ALA A 547 1.19 3.34 19.35
CA ALA A 547 1.25 2.76 20.69
C ALA A 547 0.29 3.45 21.68
N LEU A 548 0.12 4.76 21.60
CA LEU A 548 -0.81 5.51 22.46
C LEU A 548 -2.31 5.15 22.25
N ASN A 549 -2.73 4.73 21.05
CA ASN A 549 -4.15 4.61 20.67
C ASN A 549 -4.60 3.26 20.08
N THR A 550 -3.70 2.27 20.06
CA THR A 550 -4.01 0.87 19.70
C THR A 550 -4.86 0.18 20.79
N PRO A 551 -5.81 -0.71 20.44
CA PRO A 551 -6.54 -1.50 21.44
C PRO A 551 -5.61 -2.48 22.20
N SER A 552 -4.68 -3.12 21.50
CA SER A 552 -3.70 -4.06 22.06
C SER A 552 -2.36 -3.95 21.33
N VAL A 553 -1.33 -4.55 21.93
CA VAL A 553 0.00 -4.72 21.34
C VAL A 553 0.30 -6.21 21.22
N TRP A 554 0.97 -6.64 20.16
CA TRP A 554 1.11 -8.08 19.87
C TRP A 554 2.39 -8.47 19.14
N THR A 555 2.75 -9.74 19.30
CA THR A 555 3.83 -10.41 18.56
C THR A 555 3.25 -11.67 17.93
N VAL A 556 3.46 -11.86 16.62
CA VAL A 556 3.22 -13.14 15.94
C VAL A 556 4.56 -13.80 15.65
N MET A 557 4.69 -15.03 16.15
CA MET A 557 5.87 -15.86 16.10
C MET A 557 6.06 -16.42 14.71
N ARG A 558 7.07 -15.94 13.98
CA ARG A 558 7.44 -16.45 12.67
C ARG A 558 8.93 -16.31 12.42
N GLU A 559 9.36 -16.71 11.25
CA GLU A 559 10.72 -16.54 10.78
C GLU A 559 10.73 -16.58 9.24
N HIS A 560 11.73 -15.98 8.60
CA HIS A 560 11.85 -16.02 7.14
C HIS A 560 11.91 -17.46 6.62
N ARG A 561 11.30 -17.70 5.45
CA ARG A 561 11.26 -19.01 4.81
C ARG A 561 12.15 -19.08 3.57
N ASN A 562 13.06 -20.05 3.54
CA ASN A 562 13.89 -20.37 2.37
C ASN A 562 13.51 -21.77 1.81
N PRO A 563 13.15 -21.91 0.52
CA PRO A 563 12.99 -20.86 -0.49
C PRO A 563 11.80 -19.95 -0.20
N THR A 564 11.91 -18.69 -0.62
CA THR A 564 10.86 -17.70 -0.44
C THR A 564 9.69 -18.00 -1.39
N PRO A 565 8.44 -18.17 -0.90
CA PRO A 565 7.28 -18.40 -1.73
C PRO A 565 6.83 -17.10 -2.40
N TYR A 566 6.43 -17.18 -3.67
CA TYR A 566 6.03 -16.02 -4.47
C TYR A 566 4.90 -16.40 -5.44
N CYS A 567 3.72 -15.82 -5.29
CA CYS A 567 2.63 -15.99 -6.26
C CYS A 567 2.70 -14.89 -7.33
N TYR A 568 2.76 -15.27 -8.62
CA TYR A 568 2.70 -14.30 -9.71
C TYR A 568 2.15 -14.94 -10.99
N ALA A 569 0.98 -14.49 -11.44
CA ALA A 569 0.25 -14.96 -12.63
C ALA A 569 -0.17 -16.46 -12.68
N SER A 570 0.39 -17.33 -11.84
CA SER A 570 0.21 -18.79 -11.91
C SER A 570 -0.96 -19.36 -11.09
N ASN A 571 -1.68 -18.54 -10.30
CA ASN A 571 -2.73 -18.95 -9.34
C ASN A 571 -2.33 -20.04 -8.32
N ALA A 572 -1.03 -20.32 -8.22
CA ALA A 572 -0.36 -21.18 -7.26
C ALA A 572 1.07 -20.63 -7.07
N PRO A 573 1.69 -20.75 -5.88
CA PRO A 573 2.97 -20.13 -5.61
C PRO A 573 4.12 -20.84 -6.34
N SER A 574 5.02 -20.01 -6.85
CA SER A 574 6.39 -20.40 -7.21
C SER A 574 7.31 -20.29 -5.98
N TYR A 575 8.51 -20.86 -6.08
CA TYR A 575 9.54 -20.75 -5.05
C TYR A 575 10.80 -20.15 -5.64
N THR A 576 11.15 -18.95 -5.19
CA THR A 576 12.35 -18.25 -5.66
C THR A 576 13.55 -18.76 -4.87
N TYR A 577 14.48 -19.41 -5.57
CA TYR A 577 15.80 -19.74 -5.06
C TYR A 577 16.80 -18.63 -5.44
N PRO A 578 17.73 -18.22 -4.56
CA PRO A 578 18.65 -17.11 -4.80
C PRO A 578 19.72 -17.48 -5.85
N GLY A 579 19.36 -17.34 -7.13
CA GLY A 579 20.14 -17.81 -8.27
C GLY A 579 21.08 -16.80 -8.94
N SER A 580 20.87 -15.48 -8.75
CA SER A 580 21.68 -14.45 -9.42
C SER A 580 21.69 -13.09 -8.72
N TRP A 581 20.59 -12.66 -8.11
CA TRP A 581 20.49 -11.42 -7.34
C TRP A 581 21.01 -11.57 -5.90
N PRO A 582 21.53 -10.50 -5.27
CA PRO A 582 21.74 -10.47 -3.82
C PRO A 582 20.39 -10.57 -3.11
N SER A 583 20.36 -11.29 -1.98
CA SER A 583 19.12 -11.74 -1.35
C SER A 583 18.96 -11.09 0.04
N TRP A 584 17.78 -10.54 0.28
CA TRP A 584 17.49 -9.47 1.24
C TRP A 584 16.12 -9.72 1.92
N PRO A 585 16.06 -10.65 2.88
CA PRO A 585 14.82 -11.20 3.39
C PRO A 585 14.29 -10.38 4.58
N GLN A 586 13.04 -10.61 4.92
CA GLN A 586 12.46 -10.16 6.18
C GLN A 586 12.71 -11.22 7.25
N LEU A 587 13.74 -11.08 8.08
CA LEU A 587 13.98 -11.99 9.22
C LEU A 587 12.98 -11.74 10.37
N GLY A 588 12.85 -12.70 11.29
CA GLY A 588 12.26 -12.52 12.62
C GLY A 588 10.75 -12.72 12.76
N ASN A 589 10.19 -12.17 13.84
CA ASN A 589 8.76 -12.15 14.13
C ASN A 589 8.00 -11.09 13.30
N PHE A 590 6.69 -10.97 13.52
CA PHE A 590 5.95 -9.73 13.24
C PHE A 590 5.51 -9.12 14.58
N ASN A 591 5.81 -7.84 14.80
CA ASN A 591 5.69 -7.14 16.07
C ASN A 591 4.81 -5.89 15.91
N PHE A 592 3.95 -5.61 16.87
CA PHE A 592 3.14 -4.41 16.91
C PHE A 592 3.16 -3.83 18.31
N TRP A 593 4.24 -3.08 18.62
CA TRP A 593 4.50 -2.48 19.93
C TRP A 593 4.64 -3.49 21.09
N LEU A 594 4.87 -4.77 20.74
CA LEU A 594 5.25 -5.86 21.64
C LEU A 594 6.35 -6.66 20.93
N TYR A 595 7.47 -6.88 21.61
CA TYR A 595 8.67 -7.48 21.05
C TYR A 595 9.05 -8.76 21.80
N GLN A 596 9.69 -9.71 21.12
CA GLN A 596 10.24 -10.94 21.71
C GLN A 596 11.74 -10.98 21.52
N ASP A 597 12.47 -11.29 22.60
CA ASP A 597 13.93 -11.17 22.64
C ASP A 597 14.63 -12.54 22.80
N ASP A 598 15.11 -13.10 21.68
CA ASP A 598 15.92 -14.32 21.64
C ASP A 598 17.32 -14.17 22.28
N SER A 599 17.78 -12.94 22.57
CA SER A 599 19.13 -12.66 23.06
C SER A 599 19.26 -12.70 24.59
N ILE A 600 18.14 -12.77 25.31
CA ILE A 600 18.13 -12.99 26.76
C ILE A 600 18.50 -14.46 27.05
N PRO A 601 19.33 -14.75 28.07
CA PRO A 601 19.74 -16.11 28.38
C PRO A 601 18.57 -17.08 28.57
N GLY A 602 18.60 -18.19 27.83
CA GLY A 602 17.54 -19.20 27.79
C GLY A 602 16.28 -18.77 27.01
N GLY A 603 16.30 -17.62 26.34
CA GLY A 603 15.21 -17.08 25.54
C GLY A 603 15.20 -17.46 24.06
N LYS A 604 16.23 -18.18 23.58
CA LYS A 604 16.39 -18.44 22.15
C LYS A 604 15.39 -19.48 21.66
N THR A 605 14.43 -19.03 20.87
CA THR A 605 13.40 -19.89 20.29
C THR A 605 13.89 -20.67 19.07
N VAL A 606 13.17 -21.74 18.72
CA VAL A 606 13.38 -22.56 17.51
C VAL A 606 12.19 -22.40 16.57
N PRO A 607 12.37 -21.94 15.31
CA PRO A 607 11.31 -21.90 14.32
C PRO A 607 11.04 -23.29 13.74
N GLU A 608 9.76 -23.62 13.59
CA GLU A 608 9.28 -24.87 13.02
C GLU A 608 8.05 -24.62 12.11
N THR A 609 7.72 -25.62 11.30
CA THR A 609 6.57 -25.61 10.39
C THR A 609 6.04 -27.03 10.22
N ASN A 610 4.79 -27.18 9.77
CA ASN A 610 4.34 -28.47 9.25
C ASN A 610 4.60 -28.64 7.75
N ASP A 611 5.29 -27.70 7.09
CA ASP A 611 5.56 -27.76 5.66
C ASP A 611 6.92 -28.39 5.32
N LYS A 612 6.88 -29.62 4.80
CA LYS A 612 8.04 -30.34 4.22
C LYS A 612 8.81 -29.50 3.19
N GLY A 613 8.14 -28.60 2.45
CA GLY A 613 8.75 -27.75 1.43
C GLY A 613 9.68 -26.65 1.98
N ALA A 614 9.78 -26.49 3.29
CA ALA A 614 10.77 -25.62 3.94
C ALA A 614 11.88 -26.43 4.65
N ASP A 615 11.99 -27.74 4.40
CA ASP A 615 12.90 -28.63 5.12
C ASP A 615 13.93 -29.27 4.17
N SER A 616 15.21 -29.11 4.50
CA SER A 616 16.33 -29.58 3.67
C SER A 616 16.33 -31.10 3.40
N ARG A 617 15.64 -31.90 4.23
CA ARG A 617 15.50 -33.37 4.04
C ARG A 617 14.43 -33.76 3.02
N TYR A 618 13.52 -32.85 2.67
CA TYR A 618 12.39 -33.08 1.77
C TYR A 618 12.34 -32.11 0.56
N ALA A 619 13.14 -31.05 0.58
CA ALA A 619 13.24 -30.06 -0.48
C ALA A 619 13.97 -30.62 -1.73
N PHE A 620 13.22 -31.27 -2.62
CA PHE A 620 13.71 -31.78 -3.92
C PHE A 620 12.86 -31.30 -5.10
N ASN A 621 13.51 -30.92 -6.19
CA ASN A 621 12.86 -30.57 -7.45
C ASN A 621 12.16 -31.80 -8.06
N PRO A 622 10.83 -31.79 -8.25
CA PRO A 622 10.10 -32.98 -8.72
C PRO A 622 10.32 -33.31 -10.20
N VAL A 623 10.95 -32.41 -10.97
CA VAL A 623 11.18 -32.57 -12.43
C VAL A 623 12.58 -33.13 -12.72
N ASN A 624 13.61 -32.72 -11.96
CA ASN A 624 15.01 -33.11 -12.20
C ASN A 624 15.70 -33.79 -11.01
N GLY A 625 15.03 -33.95 -9.85
CA GLY A 625 15.57 -34.61 -8.66
C GLY A 625 16.61 -33.80 -7.86
N GLN A 626 16.87 -32.54 -8.23
CA GLN A 626 17.83 -31.69 -7.53
C GLN A 626 17.41 -31.43 -6.07
N SER A 627 18.29 -31.78 -5.13
CA SER A 627 18.13 -31.45 -3.71
C SER A 627 18.49 -29.98 -3.44
N TYR A 628 17.75 -29.36 -2.53
CA TYR A 628 17.95 -27.98 -2.09
C TYR A 628 18.34 -27.95 -0.61
N THR A 629 19.59 -28.34 -0.32
CA THR A 629 20.15 -28.47 1.04
C THR A 629 20.18 -27.18 1.88
N SER A 630 19.90 -26.02 1.27
CA SER A 630 19.78 -24.73 1.95
C SER A 630 18.36 -24.39 2.42
N ALA A 631 17.35 -25.21 2.11
CA ALA A 631 15.97 -24.99 2.57
C ALA A 631 15.89 -25.04 4.11
N GLY A 632 15.09 -24.15 4.68
CA GLY A 632 14.98 -23.97 6.12
C GLY A 632 14.13 -22.76 6.52
N LEU A 633 14.05 -22.53 7.83
CA LEU A 633 13.54 -21.30 8.42
C LEU A 633 14.70 -20.49 9.02
N GLY A 634 14.73 -19.19 8.76
CA GLY A 634 15.75 -18.26 9.23
C GLY A 634 17.00 -18.20 8.34
N ASN A 635 18.02 -17.49 8.82
CA ASN A 635 19.28 -17.33 8.10
C ASN A 635 20.16 -18.59 8.24
N CYS A 636 19.84 -19.62 7.47
CA CYS A 636 20.51 -20.92 7.54
C CYS A 636 21.82 -21.02 6.72
N PRO A 637 22.77 -21.88 7.11
CA PRO A 637 24.19 -21.77 6.75
C PRO A 637 24.53 -22.22 5.31
N THR A 638 25.69 -21.87 4.74
CA THR A 638 26.70 -20.83 5.07
C THR A 638 27.23 -20.14 3.79
N THR A 639 26.61 -20.45 2.64
CA THR A 639 27.07 -20.08 1.28
C THR A 639 25.99 -19.35 0.48
N ASN A 640 24.87 -19.02 1.13
CA ASN A 640 23.86 -18.11 0.62
C ASN A 640 24.28 -16.65 0.88
N ARG A 641 23.80 -15.71 0.06
CA ARG A 641 24.20 -14.30 0.17
C ARG A 641 23.68 -13.62 1.45
N TYR A 642 22.65 -14.22 2.08
CA TYR A 642 22.14 -13.85 3.40
C TYR A 642 23.21 -13.84 4.50
N ALA A 643 24.25 -14.67 4.39
CA ALA A 643 25.32 -14.78 5.38
C ALA A 643 26.13 -13.47 5.51
N ASP A 644 26.71 -12.99 4.40
CA ASP A 644 27.62 -11.83 4.38
C ASP A 644 26.96 -10.52 4.83
N ILE A 645 25.64 -10.43 4.67
CA ILE A 645 24.84 -9.23 4.98
C ILE A 645 24.45 -9.18 6.47
N PHE A 646 23.92 -10.28 7.01
CA PHE A 646 23.25 -10.27 8.32
C PHE A 646 24.10 -10.81 9.47
N LEU A 647 25.10 -11.67 9.22
CA LEU A 647 25.97 -12.22 10.27
C LEU A 647 26.73 -11.17 11.11
N PRO A 648 27.17 -10.00 10.57
CA PRO A 648 27.82 -8.97 11.40
C PRO A 648 26.90 -8.37 12.48
N ASN A 649 25.58 -8.35 12.24
CA ASN A 649 24.60 -7.70 13.11
C ASN A 649 23.78 -8.72 13.92
N TYR A 650 23.58 -9.93 13.40
CA TYR A 650 22.72 -10.97 14.00
C TYR A 650 23.41 -12.36 14.04
N PRO A 651 24.61 -12.50 14.63
CA PRO A 651 25.42 -13.72 14.57
C PRO A 651 24.79 -14.94 15.26
N ASN A 652 23.78 -14.74 16.12
CA ASN A 652 23.14 -15.78 16.92
C ASN A 652 21.69 -16.10 16.49
N TYR A 653 21.23 -15.61 15.34
CA TYR A 653 19.82 -15.73 14.93
C TYR A 653 19.32 -17.20 14.89
N PRO A 654 18.04 -17.47 15.16
CA PRO A 654 17.51 -18.83 15.11
C PRO A 654 17.31 -19.32 13.67
N CYS A 655 18.25 -20.12 13.18
CA CYS A 655 18.08 -20.97 11.99
C CYS A 655 17.55 -22.36 12.39
N ASN A 656 16.69 -22.93 11.53
CA ASN A 656 16.40 -24.36 11.53
C ASN A 656 16.39 -24.91 10.08
N LEU A 657 17.34 -25.80 9.74
CA LEU A 657 17.43 -26.50 8.45
C LEU A 657 16.49 -27.71 8.34
N GLU A 658 16.00 -28.21 9.48
CA GLU A 658 15.13 -29.37 9.59
C GLU A 658 13.79 -29.03 10.30
N PRO A 659 13.09 -27.95 9.90
CA PRO A 659 11.96 -27.39 10.63
C PRO A 659 10.65 -28.17 10.54
N TYR A 660 10.56 -29.23 9.74
CA TYR A 660 9.32 -30.01 9.61
C TYR A 660 9.00 -30.78 10.90
N ASN A 661 7.90 -30.40 11.56
CA ASN A 661 7.39 -31.06 12.76
C ASN A 661 5.95 -31.57 12.57
N ALA A 662 5.84 -32.88 12.35
CA ALA A 662 4.57 -33.60 12.22
C ALA A 662 3.69 -33.68 13.49
N LYS A 663 4.09 -33.05 14.62
CA LYS A 663 3.19 -32.83 15.77
C LYS A 663 2.21 -31.68 15.53
N LEU A 664 2.56 -30.71 14.68
CA LEU A 664 1.68 -29.61 14.30
C LEU A 664 0.46 -30.12 13.49
N PRO A 665 -0.67 -29.38 13.45
CA PRO A 665 -1.80 -29.73 12.62
C PRO A 665 -1.44 -29.60 11.13
N LYS A 666 -1.88 -30.56 10.29
CA LYS A 666 -1.59 -30.54 8.84
C LYS A 666 -2.25 -29.32 8.19
N LEU A 667 -1.51 -28.66 7.31
CA LEU A 667 -2.10 -27.70 6.36
C LEU A 667 -2.97 -28.49 5.39
N ASN A 668 -4.28 -28.22 5.32
CA ASN A 668 -5.15 -28.90 4.36
C ASN A 668 -4.70 -28.56 2.91
N GLY A 669 -4.85 -29.50 1.98
CA GLY A 669 -4.25 -29.43 0.64
C GLY A 669 -2.74 -29.76 0.56
N GLN A 670 -2.05 -30.02 1.68
CA GLN A 670 -0.64 -30.44 1.66
C GLN A 670 -0.46 -31.82 1.04
N LEU A 671 0.09 -31.86 -0.18
CA LEU A 671 0.54 -33.09 -0.84
C LEU A 671 1.76 -33.67 -0.09
N ASP A 672 1.73 -34.96 0.23
CA ASP A 672 2.79 -35.60 1.03
C ASP A 672 4.13 -35.80 0.29
N THR A 673 4.21 -35.47 -1.01
CA THR A 673 5.31 -35.85 -1.93
C THR A 673 6.07 -34.70 -2.60
N ASN A 674 5.59 -33.46 -2.52
CA ASN A 674 6.10 -32.31 -3.30
C ASN A 674 6.36 -31.08 -2.42
N PHE A 675 7.06 -30.07 -2.97
CA PHE A 675 6.96 -28.70 -2.49
C PHE A 675 5.49 -28.25 -2.40
N TYR A 676 5.18 -27.44 -1.39
CA TYR A 676 3.82 -27.03 -1.04
C TYR A 676 3.12 -26.26 -2.17
N VAL A 677 2.03 -26.84 -2.65
CA VAL A 677 1.07 -26.21 -3.57
C VAL A 677 -0.23 -25.97 -2.79
N PRO A 678 -0.44 -24.78 -2.19
CA PRO A 678 -1.72 -24.41 -1.60
C PRO A 678 -2.79 -24.28 -2.69
N TYR A 679 -3.71 -25.25 -2.74
CA TYR A 679 -4.89 -25.16 -3.60
C TYR A 679 -6.04 -26.04 -3.10
N PRO A 680 -7.26 -25.48 -3.00
CA PRO A 680 -7.60 -24.35 -2.13
C PRO A 680 -7.68 -24.81 -0.66
N TRP A 681 -7.56 -23.89 0.29
CA TRP A 681 -7.44 -24.20 1.72
C TRP A 681 -8.60 -23.63 2.57
N ASP A 682 -8.99 -24.32 3.64
CA ASP A 682 -10.27 -24.17 4.35
C ASP A 682 -10.23 -23.37 5.67
N GLY A 683 -9.06 -22.87 6.10
CA GLY A 683 -8.94 -21.90 7.19
C GLY A 683 -8.35 -22.42 8.52
N ALA A 684 -8.27 -23.74 8.71
CA ALA A 684 -7.79 -24.36 9.95
C ALA A 684 -6.29 -24.71 9.91
N GLY A 685 -5.46 -23.99 10.68
CA GLY A 685 -4.02 -24.28 10.85
C GLY A 685 -3.00 -23.41 10.07
N LYS A 686 -3.38 -22.26 9.50
CA LYS A 686 -2.44 -21.25 8.91
C LYS A 686 -1.34 -20.84 9.87
N GLU A 687 -1.65 -20.90 11.16
CA GLU A 687 -0.77 -20.64 12.30
C GLU A 687 0.37 -21.67 12.42
N ALA A 688 0.31 -22.81 11.69
CA ALA A 688 1.36 -23.82 11.60
C ALA A 688 2.20 -23.70 10.30
N TRP A 689 1.98 -22.65 9.50
CA TRP A 689 2.80 -22.36 8.31
C TRP A 689 4.22 -21.96 8.69
N VAL A 690 4.36 -21.12 9.73
CA VAL A 690 5.56 -20.94 10.53
C VAL A 690 5.11 -20.69 11.97
N VAL A 691 5.82 -21.26 12.95
CA VAL A 691 5.61 -21.07 14.40
C VAL A 691 6.96 -21.10 15.10
N ARG A 692 7.08 -20.55 16.31
CA ARG A 692 8.29 -20.70 17.15
C ARG A 692 7.99 -21.50 18.41
N ARG A 693 9.01 -22.15 18.98
CA ARG A 693 8.94 -22.82 20.28
C ARG A 693 10.14 -22.59 21.19
N THR A 694 9.95 -22.89 22.46
CA THR A 694 11.02 -23.13 23.45
C THR A 694 11.84 -24.38 23.08
N ASP A 695 13.04 -24.50 23.67
CA ASP A 695 13.94 -25.64 23.50
C ASP A 695 14.70 -25.94 24.79
N GLN A 696 14.00 -26.52 25.77
CA GLN A 696 14.57 -26.94 27.07
C GLN A 696 15.86 -27.77 26.90
N ALA A 697 15.90 -28.65 25.89
CA ALA A 697 17.04 -29.52 25.59
C ALA A 697 18.36 -28.79 25.26
N THR A 698 18.33 -27.52 24.86
CA THR A 698 19.53 -26.68 24.67
C THR A 698 19.68 -25.59 25.75
N GLY A 699 18.88 -25.66 26.82
CA GLY A 699 18.85 -24.69 27.90
C GLY A 699 18.02 -23.45 27.58
N ASN A 700 17.03 -23.53 26.67
CA ASN A 700 16.17 -22.42 26.28
C ASN A 700 14.69 -22.61 26.71
N PRO A 701 14.38 -22.55 28.02
CA PRO A 701 13.04 -22.76 28.54
C PRO A 701 12.12 -21.53 28.47
N TYR A 702 12.57 -20.39 27.93
CA TYR A 702 11.86 -19.12 28.03
C TYR A 702 11.45 -18.56 26.66
N ILE A 703 10.37 -17.78 26.63
CA ILE A 703 10.10 -16.77 25.61
C ILE A 703 9.84 -15.45 26.33
N TRP A 704 10.80 -14.52 26.24
CA TRP A 704 10.78 -13.22 26.91
C TRP A 704 10.11 -12.15 26.04
N PHE A 705 9.35 -11.25 26.67
CA PHE A 705 8.61 -10.19 26.01
C PHE A 705 8.85 -8.81 26.64
N ASP A 706 8.82 -7.80 25.80
CA ASP A 706 9.10 -6.39 26.08
C ASP A 706 8.01 -5.53 25.42
N ILE A 707 7.39 -4.61 26.17
CA ILE A 707 6.24 -3.80 25.75
C ILE A 707 6.71 -2.37 25.48
N ASP A 708 6.34 -1.80 24.33
CA ASP A 708 6.69 -0.40 24.02
C ASP A 708 6.16 0.55 25.11
N GLU A 709 7.03 1.40 25.65
CA GLU A 709 6.69 2.21 26.82
C GLU A 709 5.67 3.34 26.53
N GLN A 710 5.38 3.65 25.26
CA GLN A 710 4.24 4.51 24.90
C GLN A 710 2.91 3.75 25.02
N TYR A 711 2.91 2.42 24.97
CA TYR A 711 1.74 1.63 25.39
C TYR A 711 1.69 1.52 26.91
N ILE A 712 2.77 1.11 27.59
CA ILE A 712 2.77 0.94 29.06
C ILE A 712 3.95 1.67 29.71
N ASP A 713 3.64 2.71 30.49
CA ASP A 713 4.61 3.43 31.31
C ASP A 713 4.98 2.61 32.56
N GLY A 714 6.17 2.01 32.55
CA GLY A 714 6.74 1.23 33.66
C GLY A 714 7.02 1.97 34.98
N SER A 715 6.64 3.25 35.09
CA SER A 715 6.54 3.99 36.35
C SER A 715 5.15 3.89 37.00
N LEU A 716 4.15 3.43 36.26
CA LEU A 716 2.77 3.20 36.70
C LEU A 716 2.50 1.69 36.83
N TYR A 717 1.30 1.35 37.29
CA TYR A 717 0.79 -0.02 37.26
C TYR A 717 -0.40 -0.13 36.32
N TYR A 718 -0.51 -1.29 35.65
CA TYR A 718 -1.50 -1.61 34.64
C TYR A 718 -2.30 -2.88 34.93
N ALA A 719 -3.60 -2.79 34.66
CA ALA A 719 -4.49 -3.94 34.57
C ALA A 719 -4.69 -4.30 33.09
N VAL A 720 -4.32 -5.53 32.71
CA VAL A 720 -4.26 -6.00 31.32
C VAL A 720 -4.71 -7.45 31.20
N ASP A 721 -5.20 -7.81 30.02
CA ASP A 721 -5.35 -9.19 29.58
C ASP A 721 -4.17 -9.54 28.68
N ILE A 722 -3.36 -10.54 29.07
CA ILE A 722 -2.37 -11.15 28.18
C ILE A 722 -2.97 -12.40 27.55
N THR A 723 -3.23 -12.34 26.25
CA THR A 723 -3.79 -13.42 25.44
C THR A 723 -2.68 -14.17 24.72
N VAL A 724 -2.55 -15.49 24.97
CA VAL A 724 -1.54 -16.35 24.34
C VAL A 724 -2.22 -17.40 23.47
N LYS A 725 -1.83 -17.47 22.19
CA LYS A 725 -2.27 -18.49 21.22
C LYS A 725 -1.14 -19.49 21.00
N TYR A 726 -1.41 -20.76 21.28
CA TYR A 726 -0.43 -21.83 21.31
C TYR A 726 -1.00 -23.13 20.73
N PHE A 727 -0.17 -24.02 20.21
CA PHE A 727 -0.59 -25.37 19.86
C PHE A 727 -0.55 -26.30 21.07
N ASP A 728 -1.65 -26.99 21.33
CA ASP A 728 -1.83 -27.95 22.43
C ASP A 728 -1.15 -29.29 22.12
N ILE A 729 0.16 -29.25 21.92
CA ILE A 729 1.02 -30.39 21.64
C ILE A 729 1.54 -30.94 22.98
N ASP A 730 1.59 -32.28 23.09
CA ASP A 730 1.96 -33.01 24.30
C ASP A 730 1.12 -32.63 25.55
N THR A 731 1.50 -33.08 26.75
CA THR A 731 0.63 -33.05 27.96
C THR A 731 1.31 -32.51 29.22
N ASP A 732 2.33 -31.69 29.02
CA ASP A 732 3.13 -31.03 30.07
C ASP A 732 2.55 -29.65 30.46
N THR A 733 3.31 -28.84 31.21
CA THR A 733 2.85 -27.56 31.78
C THR A 733 3.77 -26.39 31.50
N TRP A 734 3.18 -25.22 31.23
CA TRP A 734 3.92 -23.96 31.12
C TRP A 734 3.23 -22.85 31.92
N SER A 735 3.97 -21.79 32.26
CA SER A 735 3.47 -20.67 33.05
C SER A 735 3.79 -19.31 32.43
N LEU A 736 2.96 -18.30 32.72
CA LEU A 736 3.27 -16.90 32.39
C LEU A 736 3.67 -16.18 33.67
N LYS A 737 4.79 -15.46 33.61
CA LYS A 737 5.31 -14.62 34.71
C LYS A 737 5.53 -13.18 34.23
N TYR A 738 5.38 -12.19 35.11
CA TYR A 738 5.43 -10.77 34.77
C TYR A 738 6.06 -9.92 35.87
N ASP A 739 6.63 -8.77 35.49
CA ASP A 739 7.01 -7.68 36.40
C ASP A 739 5.75 -7.03 36.98
N SER A 740 5.52 -7.20 38.28
CA SER A 740 4.35 -6.66 38.99
C SER A 740 4.74 -5.51 39.92
N SER A 741 3.74 -4.89 40.53
CA SER A 741 3.91 -3.89 41.59
C SER A 741 4.84 -4.30 42.74
N SER A 742 5.07 -5.62 42.91
CA SER A 742 5.96 -6.19 43.93
C SER A 742 7.01 -7.16 43.36
N GLY A 743 7.47 -6.94 42.12
CA GLY A 743 8.47 -7.80 41.43
C GLY A 743 7.86 -8.97 40.66
N GLU A 744 8.65 -10.00 40.32
CA GLU A 744 8.17 -11.15 39.52
C GLU A 744 6.98 -11.87 40.18
N LYS A 745 5.91 -12.06 39.42
CA LYS A 745 4.76 -12.90 39.78
C LYS A 745 4.38 -13.84 38.66
N THR A 746 3.93 -15.04 39.00
CA THR A 746 3.24 -15.95 38.06
C THR A 746 1.76 -15.51 37.92
N ALA A 747 1.31 -15.23 36.70
CA ALA A 747 -0.10 -14.93 36.40
C ALA A 747 -0.97 -16.20 36.36
N GLY A 748 -0.38 -17.33 35.95
CA GLY A 748 -1.04 -18.63 35.95
C GLY A 748 -0.18 -19.73 35.33
N THR A 749 -0.72 -20.96 35.34
CA THR A 749 -0.11 -22.14 34.75
C THR A 749 -1.14 -22.84 33.87
N VAL A 750 -0.70 -23.27 32.68
CA VAL A 750 -1.51 -23.99 31.70
C VAL A 750 -1.06 -25.44 31.67
N THR A 751 -2.02 -26.36 31.71
CA THR A 751 -1.78 -27.80 31.46
C THR A 751 -2.23 -28.14 30.04
N LYS A 752 -1.30 -28.63 29.20
CA LYS A 752 -1.61 -29.06 27.83
C LYS A 752 -2.34 -30.41 27.84
N THR A 753 -3.16 -30.65 26.82
CA THR A 753 -4.00 -31.86 26.71
C THR A 753 -3.75 -32.70 25.45
N GLY A 754 -2.70 -32.39 24.68
CA GLY A 754 -2.26 -33.17 23.53
C GLY A 754 -3.20 -33.18 22.32
N THR A 755 -4.16 -32.26 22.23
CA THR A 755 -5.15 -32.21 21.13
C THR A 755 -4.56 -31.80 19.77
N LYS A 756 -3.34 -31.24 19.76
CA LYS A 756 -2.63 -30.69 18.59
C LYS A 756 -3.39 -29.56 17.88
N GLN A 757 -4.41 -29.00 18.51
CA GLN A 757 -5.14 -27.84 18.00
C GLN A 757 -4.53 -26.54 18.49
N LEU A 758 -4.75 -25.45 17.75
CA LEU A 758 -4.49 -24.11 18.25
C LEU A 758 -5.50 -23.82 19.37
N LYS A 759 -4.99 -23.50 20.56
CA LYS A 759 -5.74 -23.01 21.71
C LYS A 759 -5.42 -21.53 21.95
N THR A 760 -6.30 -20.89 22.72
CA THR A 760 -6.08 -19.55 23.27
C THR A 760 -6.25 -19.63 24.79
N THR A 761 -5.39 -18.94 25.54
CA THR A 761 -5.57 -18.68 26.97
C THR A 761 -5.47 -17.18 27.23
N VAL A 762 -6.07 -16.70 28.31
CA VAL A 762 -6.02 -15.28 28.74
C VAL A 762 -5.58 -15.24 30.20
N PHE A 763 -4.60 -14.39 30.49
CA PHE A 763 -4.14 -14.11 31.85
C PHE A 763 -4.59 -12.70 32.24
N HIS A 764 -5.53 -12.63 33.18
CA HIS A 764 -6.03 -11.37 33.74
C HIS A 764 -5.05 -10.86 34.81
N ILE A 765 -4.33 -9.78 34.51
CA ILE A 765 -3.37 -9.13 35.41
C ILE A 765 -3.97 -7.81 35.91
N THR A 766 -3.83 -7.50 37.20
CA THR A 766 -4.43 -6.31 37.82
C THR A 766 -3.42 -5.34 38.46
N ASP A 767 -2.16 -5.76 38.61
CA ASP A 767 -1.08 -4.97 39.20
C ASP A 767 0.25 -5.13 38.44
N GLY A 768 0.18 -5.39 37.12
CA GLY A 768 1.36 -5.52 36.28
C GLY A 768 2.08 -4.18 36.19
N ARG A 769 3.36 -4.15 36.55
CA ARG A 769 4.19 -2.95 36.41
C ARG A 769 4.66 -2.83 34.97
N PHE A 770 5.17 -3.92 34.40
CA PHE A 770 5.76 -3.95 33.06
C PHE A 770 6.71 -2.75 32.85
N GLY A 771 7.68 -2.62 33.74
CA GLY A 771 8.73 -1.61 33.65
C GLY A 771 10.10 -2.25 33.54
N ASN A 772 10.18 -3.23 32.63
CA ASN A 772 11.34 -4.04 32.29
C ASN A 772 12.01 -4.77 33.46
N GLY A 773 11.26 -5.04 34.55
CA GLY A 773 11.80 -5.56 35.81
C GLY A 773 12.36 -6.99 35.78
N LEU A 774 12.07 -7.78 34.74
CA LEU A 774 12.60 -9.14 34.59
C LEU A 774 13.91 -9.16 33.78
N ALA A 775 14.51 -10.34 33.62
CA ALA A 775 15.68 -10.58 32.77
C ALA A 775 16.91 -9.65 33.00
N SER A 776 17.04 -9.07 34.20
CA SER A 776 18.04 -8.05 34.57
C SER A 776 17.83 -6.66 33.95
N GLY A 777 16.58 -6.23 33.74
CA GLY A 777 16.25 -4.92 33.18
C GLY A 777 15.90 -4.97 31.69
N ARG A 778 15.29 -6.07 31.21
CA ARG A 778 15.16 -6.39 29.76
C ARG A 778 13.88 -7.14 29.36
N ALA A 779 12.97 -7.42 30.29
CA ALA A 779 11.68 -7.98 29.93
C ALA A 779 10.58 -7.60 30.93
N ASP A 780 9.37 -7.50 30.42
CA ASP A 780 8.15 -7.23 31.17
C ASP A 780 7.43 -8.51 31.60
N PHE A 781 7.44 -9.52 30.73
CA PHE A 781 6.86 -10.82 31.03
C PHE A 781 7.53 -11.95 30.23
N VAL A 782 7.25 -13.18 30.62
CA VAL A 782 7.88 -14.38 30.07
C VAL A 782 6.93 -15.57 30.08
N ILE A 783 6.97 -16.36 29.02
CA ILE A 783 6.45 -17.73 29.00
C ILE A 783 7.58 -18.65 29.46
N ASP A 784 7.41 -19.29 30.61
CA ASP A 784 8.34 -20.26 31.20
C ASP A 784 7.80 -21.67 30.96
N SER A 785 8.51 -22.42 30.12
CA SER A 785 8.17 -23.78 29.64
C SER A 785 8.15 -24.87 30.72
N ARG A 786 8.66 -24.56 31.91
CA ARG A 786 8.96 -25.56 32.92
C ARG A 786 7.80 -25.71 33.89
N ALA A 787 7.66 -26.94 34.39
CA ALA A 787 6.83 -27.30 35.52
C ALA A 787 7.08 -26.37 36.72
N THR A 788 6.06 -26.26 37.58
CA THR A 788 6.05 -25.35 38.74
C THR A 788 7.12 -25.62 39.81
N ASN A 789 7.89 -26.71 39.68
CA ASN A 789 9.08 -27.02 40.49
C ASN A 789 10.41 -26.54 39.84
N GLY A 790 10.36 -25.92 38.66
CA GLY A 790 11.51 -25.45 37.89
C GLY A 790 12.24 -26.51 37.07
N ALA A 791 11.65 -27.71 36.89
CA ALA A 791 12.21 -28.80 36.09
C ALA A 791 11.64 -28.82 34.66
N ASP A 792 12.47 -29.31 33.73
CA ASP A 792 12.11 -29.49 32.32
C ASP A 792 11.06 -30.59 32.13
N ASP A 793 9.90 -30.25 31.55
CA ASP A 793 8.78 -31.15 31.23
C ASP A 793 8.28 -31.07 29.76
N GLY A 794 8.67 -30.09 28.94
CA GLY A 794 8.15 -29.94 27.57
C GLY A 794 8.62 -28.71 26.77
N ASN A 795 8.02 -28.48 25.60
CA ASN A 795 8.22 -27.28 24.79
C ASN A 795 6.87 -26.72 24.29
N GLU A 796 6.81 -25.41 24.02
CA GLU A 796 5.58 -24.65 23.74
C GLU A 796 5.65 -24.06 22.35
N TRP A 797 4.78 -24.52 21.46
CA TRP A 797 4.61 -23.93 20.14
C TRP A 797 3.69 -22.71 20.25
N ILE A 798 4.27 -21.54 20.45
CA ILE A 798 3.56 -20.26 20.55
C ILE A 798 3.42 -19.66 19.15
N HIS A 799 2.19 -19.31 18.77
CA HIS A 799 1.89 -18.62 17.51
C HIS A 799 1.80 -17.10 17.71
N MET A 800 1.13 -16.64 18.76
CA MET A 800 0.89 -15.22 18.98
C MET A 800 0.73 -14.90 20.46
N VAL A 801 1.23 -13.74 20.87
CA VAL A 801 0.90 -13.09 22.14
C VAL A 801 0.32 -11.72 21.86
N ASP A 802 -0.69 -11.33 22.62
CA ASP A 802 -1.42 -10.06 22.54
C ASP A 802 -1.66 -9.53 23.97
N VAL A 803 -1.44 -8.23 24.19
CA VAL A 803 -1.59 -7.57 25.49
C VAL A 803 -2.58 -6.41 25.34
N ALA A 804 -3.71 -6.47 26.05
CA ALA A 804 -4.79 -5.49 25.97
C ALA A 804 -5.06 -4.85 27.34
N LYS A 805 -5.04 -3.51 27.41
CA LYS A 805 -5.45 -2.74 28.61
C LYS A 805 -6.92 -2.98 28.94
N LEU A 806 -7.23 -3.22 30.21
CA LEU A 806 -8.61 -3.40 30.67
C LEU A 806 -9.40 -2.09 30.64
N SER A 807 -10.61 -2.14 30.08
CA SER A 807 -11.44 -0.95 29.87
C SER A 807 -12.09 -0.44 31.17
N GLY A 808 -12.23 0.89 31.28
CA GLY A 808 -12.82 1.55 32.46
C GLY A 808 -11.90 1.60 33.70
N TRP A 809 -10.71 1.04 33.61
CA TRP A 809 -9.66 1.11 34.64
C TRP A 809 -8.65 2.23 34.30
N THR A 810 -7.94 2.76 35.30
CA THR A 810 -6.97 3.87 35.15
C THR A 810 -5.64 3.57 35.86
N PRO A 811 -4.49 3.93 35.26
CA PRO A 811 -3.18 3.68 35.86
C PRO A 811 -3.00 4.37 37.21
N THR A 812 -2.44 3.60 38.14
CA THR A 812 -2.07 4.07 39.48
C THR A 812 -0.55 4.23 39.51
N PRO A 813 0.01 5.35 40.01
CA PRO A 813 1.45 5.55 40.05
C PRO A 813 2.11 4.58 41.04
N THR A 814 3.35 4.17 40.74
CA THR A 814 4.19 3.41 41.68
C THR A 814 4.31 4.18 43.00
N PRO A 815 3.94 3.61 44.16
CA PRO A 815 4.11 4.25 45.45
C PRO A 815 5.60 4.45 45.74
N THR A 816 6.01 5.71 45.88
CA THR A 816 7.38 6.07 46.25
C THR A 816 7.79 5.34 47.53
N PRO A 817 8.92 4.62 47.57
CA PRO A 817 9.31 3.84 48.74
C PRO A 817 9.63 4.76 49.92
N THR A 818 8.72 4.79 50.90
CA THR A 818 8.92 5.50 52.18
C THR A 818 10.17 4.98 52.87
N ALA A 819 11.13 5.87 53.13
CA ALA A 819 12.40 5.50 53.77
C ALA A 819 12.17 4.87 55.16
N THR A 820 12.74 3.68 55.39
CA THR A 820 12.58 2.92 56.64
C THR A 820 13.14 3.69 57.84
N ALA A 821 12.29 3.99 58.82
CA ALA A 821 12.66 4.70 60.03
C ALA A 821 12.88 3.75 61.23
N THR A 822 13.78 4.14 62.13
CA THR A 822 14.04 3.46 63.41
C THR A 822 12.95 3.81 64.46
N ASN A 823 12.88 3.06 65.55
CA ASN A 823 11.73 2.97 66.47
C ASN A 823 11.18 4.28 67.09
N THR A 824 9.86 4.23 67.32
CA THR A 824 8.87 5.13 67.95
C THR A 824 9.22 5.62 69.39
N PRO A 825 8.53 6.64 70.01
CA PRO A 825 7.12 7.04 69.77
C PRO A 825 6.69 8.54 69.86
N THR A 826 5.56 8.86 69.18
CA THR A 826 4.56 9.95 69.45
C THR A 826 5.08 11.43 69.34
N ILE A 827 4.40 12.41 68.73
CA ILE A 827 2.97 12.63 68.36
C ILE A 827 2.85 13.13 66.89
N THR A 828 1.66 13.01 66.30
CA THR A 828 1.35 13.46 64.92
C THR A 828 1.12 14.98 64.78
N PRO A 829 1.87 15.68 63.92
CA PRO A 829 1.35 16.80 63.15
C PRO A 829 0.78 16.30 61.81
N THR A 830 -0.42 16.74 61.43
CA THR A 830 -1.01 16.39 60.13
C THR A 830 -0.16 16.96 58.99
N ALA A 831 0.29 16.12 58.06
CA ALA A 831 0.97 16.59 56.86
C ALA A 831 0.01 17.41 55.99
N THR A 832 0.33 18.68 55.75
CA THR A 832 -0.37 19.53 54.79
C THR A 832 -0.30 18.88 53.40
N PRO A 833 -1.39 18.82 52.61
CA PRO A 833 -1.33 18.31 51.25
C PRO A 833 -0.34 19.14 50.42
N SER A 834 0.63 18.48 49.81
CA SER A 834 1.66 19.11 48.99
C SER A 834 1.07 19.58 47.66
N THR A 835 1.16 20.88 47.42
CA THR A 835 0.61 21.56 46.25
C THR A 835 1.71 21.91 45.25
N GLY A 836 1.33 22.09 43.99
CA GLY A 836 2.18 22.63 42.93
C GLY A 836 1.87 24.11 42.66
N ARG A 837 2.43 24.59 41.56
CA ARG A 837 2.36 25.98 41.09
C ARG A 837 2.30 26.05 39.57
N VAL A 838 1.63 27.06 39.05
CA VAL A 838 1.62 27.42 37.62
C VAL A 838 1.99 28.88 37.49
N GLU A 839 2.93 29.24 36.63
CA GLU A 839 3.38 30.63 36.43
C GLU A 839 3.81 30.91 34.98
N GLY A 840 4.11 32.17 34.66
CA GLY A 840 4.58 32.57 33.32
C GLY A 840 4.30 34.03 33.02
N TYR A 841 4.42 34.41 31.75
CA TYR A 841 4.32 35.79 31.28
C TYR A 841 3.30 35.97 30.17
N ALA A 842 2.45 36.99 30.29
CA ALA A 842 1.81 37.63 29.14
C ALA A 842 2.81 38.60 28.50
N PHE A 843 2.97 38.60 27.17
CA PHE A 843 3.99 39.40 26.48
C PHE A 843 3.53 39.90 25.10
N HIS A 844 4.13 40.99 24.62
CA HIS A 844 3.84 41.53 23.29
C HIS A 844 4.57 40.71 22.23
N ASP A 845 3.87 39.73 21.67
CA ASP A 845 4.31 38.87 20.56
C ASP A 845 4.26 39.69 19.27
N ALA A 846 5.40 40.27 18.89
CA ALA A 846 5.47 41.21 17.78
C ALA A 846 5.60 40.52 16.40
N ASN A 847 5.95 39.24 16.38
CA ASN A 847 6.23 38.48 15.15
C ASN A 847 5.17 37.39 14.84
N GLY A 848 4.35 37.01 15.83
CA GLY A 848 3.27 36.03 15.74
C GLY A 848 3.67 34.58 15.99
N ASN A 849 4.82 34.30 16.62
CA ASN A 849 5.33 32.94 16.82
C ASN A 849 4.97 32.31 18.19
N SER A 850 4.38 33.08 19.13
CA SER A 850 4.02 32.66 20.49
C SER A 850 5.18 32.11 21.35
N VAL A 851 6.43 32.47 21.06
CA VAL A 851 7.61 32.16 21.87
C VAL A 851 8.19 33.48 22.41
N LYS A 852 8.34 33.59 23.74
CA LYS A 852 8.77 34.84 24.38
C LYS A 852 10.26 35.11 24.18
N GLU A 853 10.59 36.10 23.34
CA GLU A 853 11.95 36.35 22.86
C GLU A 853 12.71 37.47 23.60
N THR A 854 14.02 37.56 23.34
CA THR A 854 14.91 38.57 23.96
C THR A 854 14.64 39.95 23.36
N GLY A 855 13.77 40.71 24.02
CA GLY A 855 13.35 42.06 23.62
C GLY A 855 11.85 42.29 23.75
N GLU A 856 11.07 41.21 23.85
CA GLU A 856 9.62 41.30 23.99
C GLU A 856 9.22 41.64 25.43
N VAL A 857 8.45 42.72 25.55
CA VAL A 857 8.04 43.27 26.84
C VAL A 857 6.82 42.54 27.38
N GLY A 858 6.80 42.32 28.70
CA GLY A 858 5.63 41.79 29.38
C GLY A 858 4.44 42.75 29.33
N VAL A 859 3.23 42.21 29.30
CA VAL A 859 2.00 42.97 29.12
C VAL A 859 1.07 42.75 30.32
N ALA A 860 0.67 43.86 30.97
CA ALA A 860 -0.17 43.84 32.16
C ALA A 860 -1.66 43.70 31.84
N GLY A 861 -2.39 43.00 32.71
CA GLY A 861 -3.85 42.90 32.65
C GLY A 861 -4.44 41.76 31.81
N ALA A 862 -3.62 40.82 31.31
CA ALA A 862 -4.14 39.54 30.82
C ALA A 862 -4.74 38.77 32.00
N VAL A 863 -5.99 38.34 31.90
CA VAL A 863 -6.64 37.48 32.89
C VAL A 863 -6.53 36.04 32.40
N ILE A 864 -5.71 35.24 33.07
CA ILE A 864 -5.49 33.82 32.80
C ILE A 864 -6.38 33.00 33.73
N ALA A 865 -6.97 31.91 33.21
CA ALA A 865 -7.79 30.98 33.96
C ALA A 865 -7.16 29.58 33.99
N LEU A 866 -7.23 28.93 35.15
CA LEU A 866 -6.77 27.57 35.40
C LEU A 866 -7.96 26.73 35.88
N LYS A 867 -8.43 25.78 35.06
CA LYS A 867 -9.71 25.08 35.26
C LYS A 867 -9.54 23.58 35.48
N GLN A 868 -10.26 23.02 36.45
CA GLN A 868 -10.35 21.58 36.69
C GLN A 868 -11.81 21.20 36.94
N GLY A 869 -12.43 20.48 35.99
CA GLY A 869 -13.86 20.20 36.01
C GLY A 869 -14.69 21.49 36.00
N THR A 870 -15.46 21.71 37.07
CA THR A 870 -16.24 22.95 37.29
C THR A 870 -15.50 24.02 38.11
N THR A 871 -14.33 23.72 38.66
CA THR A 871 -13.52 24.66 39.44
C THR A 871 -12.67 25.51 38.51
N GLU A 872 -12.67 26.83 38.70
CA GLU A 872 -11.85 27.78 37.95
C GLU A 872 -11.14 28.72 38.93
N LEU A 873 -9.81 28.79 38.82
CA LEU A 873 -8.98 29.83 39.44
C LEU A 873 -8.61 30.87 38.37
N THR A 874 -8.37 32.12 38.76
CA THR A 874 -7.87 33.16 37.84
C THR A 874 -6.70 33.94 38.42
N ALA A 875 -5.70 34.20 37.58
CA ALA A 875 -4.58 35.09 37.85
C ALA A 875 -4.57 36.23 36.82
N THR A 876 -3.96 37.37 37.15
CA THR A 876 -3.84 38.53 36.25
C THR A 876 -2.37 38.91 36.09
N SER A 877 -1.91 39.21 34.87
CA SER A 877 -0.52 39.58 34.63
C SER A 877 -0.14 40.93 35.23
N GLY A 878 1.04 40.98 35.87
CA GLY A 878 1.63 42.17 36.48
C GLY A 878 2.21 43.17 35.47
N ALA A 879 2.82 44.24 35.98
CA ALA A 879 3.44 45.30 35.17
C ALA A 879 4.65 44.82 34.33
N ASP A 880 5.19 43.66 34.69
CA ASP A 880 6.26 42.91 34.03
C ASP A 880 5.74 41.74 33.16
N GLY A 881 4.41 41.61 33.03
CA GLY A 881 3.73 40.50 32.36
C GLY A 881 3.53 39.24 33.22
N PHE A 882 4.11 39.16 34.42
CA PHE A 882 4.13 37.90 35.19
C PHE A 882 2.77 37.57 35.81
N TYR A 883 2.32 36.31 35.70
CA TYR A 883 1.14 35.77 36.38
C TYR A 883 1.47 34.46 37.11
N ARG A 884 0.71 34.14 38.17
CA ARG A 884 0.96 32.95 39.00
C ARG A 884 -0.27 32.42 39.71
N PHE A 885 -0.32 31.09 39.85
CA PHE A 885 -1.22 30.31 40.68
C PHE A 885 -0.38 29.53 41.71
N ASP A 886 -0.41 29.94 42.98
CA ASP A 886 0.17 29.19 44.09
C ASP A 886 -0.85 28.21 44.69
N GLY A 887 -0.37 27.13 45.32
CA GLY A 887 -1.25 26.24 46.09
C GLY A 887 -2.14 25.32 45.25
N VAL A 888 -1.77 25.07 43.99
CA VAL A 888 -2.54 24.24 43.05
C VAL A 888 -2.51 22.78 43.49
N THR A 889 -3.67 22.15 43.69
CA THR A 889 -3.76 20.72 44.04
C THR A 889 -3.26 19.84 42.88
N PRO A 890 -2.55 18.72 43.14
CA PRO A 890 -2.05 17.89 42.05
C PRO A 890 -3.15 17.35 41.14
N GLY A 891 -2.94 17.38 39.82
CA GLY A 891 -3.91 16.91 38.81
C GLY A 891 -3.80 17.64 37.47
N GLN A 892 -4.73 17.32 36.56
CA GLN A 892 -4.83 17.97 35.26
C GLN A 892 -5.69 19.25 35.33
N TYR A 893 -5.31 20.25 34.54
CA TYR A 893 -6.01 21.53 34.41
C TYR A 893 -5.99 22.02 32.96
N LEU A 894 -7.04 22.73 32.53
CA LEU A 894 -7.00 23.58 31.34
C LEU A 894 -6.52 24.97 31.75
N LEU A 895 -5.36 25.38 31.24
CA LEU A 895 -4.83 26.74 31.33
C LEU A 895 -5.18 27.50 30.05
N SER A 896 -5.88 28.63 30.16
CA SER A 896 -6.27 29.46 29.01
C SER A 896 -6.27 30.94 29.36
N GLU A 897 -6.20 31.80 28.35
CA GLU A 897 -6.69 33.17 28.54
C GLU A 897 -8.21 33.16 28.82
N LYS A 898 -8.66 34.14 29.61
CA LYS A 898 -10.06 34.46 29.89
C LYS A 898 -10.41 35.89 29.49
N THR A 899 -9.46 36.82 29.51
CA THR A 899 -9.64 38.19 29.00
C THR A 899 -8.28 38.78 28.60
N PRO A 900 -8.12 39.29 27.36
CA PRO A 900 -6.86 39.89 26.91
C PRO A 900 -6.52 41.21 27.63
N PRO A 901 -5.23 41.61 27.62
CA PRO A 901 -4.81 42.94 28.01
C PRO A 901 -5.56 44.07 27.27
N PRO A 902 -5.82 45.21 27.92
CA PRO A 902 -6.40 46.37 27.26
C PRO A 902 -5.57 46.83 26.04
N GLY A 903 -6.18 46.84 24.86
CA GLY A 903 -5.53 47.22 23.61
C GLY A 903 -4.87 46.08 22.82
N TYR A 904 -5.00 44.83 23.28
CA TYR A 904 -4.49 43.64 22.60
C TYR A 904 -5.62 42.71 22.12
N LEU A 905 -5.29 41.84 21.16
CA LEU A 905 -6.16 40.76 20.70
C LEU A 905 -6.19 39.61 21.73
N ALA A 906 -7.28 38.84 21.72
CA ALA A 906 -7.38 37.62 22.51
C ALA A 906 -6.41 36.55 22.00
N SER A 907 -5.63 35.96 22.90
CA SER A 907 -4.78 34.82 22.58
C SER A 907 -5.65 33.58 22.34
N PRO A 908 -5.55 32.89 21.19
CA PRO A 908 -6.30 31.67 20.92
C PRO A 908 -5.74 30.45 21.67
N ASN A 909 -4.58 30.61 22.30
CA ASN A 909 -3.83 29.53 22.91
C ASN A 909 -4.52 29.05 24.20
N SER A 910 -4.67 27.74 24.34
CA SER A 910 -5.02 27.08 25.60
C SER A 910 -4.36 25.72 25.65
N VAL A 911 -3.95 25.29 26.84
CA VAL A 911 -3.12 24.09 27.04
C VAL A 911 -3.65 23.29 28.22
N VAL A 912 -3.71 21.96 28.06
CA VAL A 912 -4.00 21.04 29.17
C VAL A 912 -2.68 20.69 29.84
N ILE A 913 -2.57 20.97 31.13
CA ILE A 913 -1.33 20.84 31.91
C ILE A 913 -1.54 19.87 33.06
N ALA A 914 -0.52 19.06 33.37
CA ALA A 914 -0.45 18.30 34.59
C ALA A 914 0.38 19.07 35.62
N VAL A 915 -0.18 19.31 36.80
CA VAL A 915 0.52 19.96 37.91
C VAL A 915 0.79 18.90 38.99
N GLY A 916 2.06 18.61 39.26
CA GLY A 916 2.47 17.73 40.35
C GLY A 916 2.72 18.45 41.68
N ALA A 917 2.77 17.68 42.76
CA ALA A 917 3.12 18.20 44.09
C ALA A 917 4.55 18.78 44.10
N ASN A 918 4.70 19.99 44.65
CA ASN A 918 5.95 20.78 44.65
C ASN A 918 6.52 21.14 43.26
N GLN A 919 5.83 20.82 42.16
CA GLN A 919 6.26 21.20 40.81
C GLN A 919 5.84 22.64 40.48
N THR A 920 6.53 23.23 39.51
CA THR A 920 6.19 24.53 38.92
C THR A 920 6.06 24.36 37.41
N PHE A 921 4.86 24.52 36.88
CA PHE A 921 4.62 24.55 35.44
C PHE A 921 4.78 25.99 34.93
N ILE A 922 5.47 26.20 33.81
CA ILE A 922 5.71 27.52 33.23
C ILE A 922 5.08 27.58 31.84
N TRP A 923 4.28 28.62 31.57
CA TRP A 923 3.64 28.83 30.26
C TRP A 923 3.45 30.31 29.94
N ASP A 924 3.89 30.76 28.77
CA ASP A 924 3.78 32.15 28.35
C ASP A 924 2.63 32.36 27.34
N PHE A 925 2.03 33.54 27.34
CA PHE A 925 0.95 33.95 26.44
C PHE A 925 1.38 35.13 25.58
N GLY A 926 1.50 34.90 24.27
CA GLY A 926 1.80 35.95 23.29
C GLY A 926 0.55 36.75 22.90
N HIS A 927 0.69 38.08 22.84
CA HIS A 927 -0.37 39.03 22.52
C HIS A 927 0.04 40.02 21.43
N GLN A 928 -0.78 40.13 20.38
CA GLN A 928 -0.67 41.16 19.34
C GLN A 928 -1.59 42.35 19.62
N LEU A 929 -1.19 43.56 19.23
CA LEU A 929 -2.01 44.76 19.40
C LEU A 929 -3.31 44.68 18.59
N ALA A 930 -4.42 45.11 19.20
CA ALA A 930 -5.70 45.23 18.53
C ALA A 930 -5.65 46.41 17.52
N PRO A 931 -6.23 46.26 16.31
CA PRO A 931 -6.16 47.29 15.28
C PRO A 931 -6.92 48.56 15.72
N THR A 932 -6.19 49.66 15.87
CA THR A 932 -6.76 50.97 16.23
C THR A 932 -7.79 51.42 15.20
N ALA A 933 -9.01 51.73 15.67
CA ALA A 933 -10.08 52.20 14.80
C ALA A 933 -9.72 53.55 14.15
N THR A 934 -9.47 53.54 12.84
CA THR A 934 -9.36 54.76 12.02
C THR A 934 -10.68 55.54 12.09
N PRO A 935 -10.69 56.85 12.40
CA PRO A 935 -11.92 57.62 12.50
C PRO A 935 -12.61 57.72 11.14
N THR A 936 -13.79 57.10 11.03
CA THR A 936 -14.58 57.06 9.80
C THR A 936 -14.97 58.47 9.34
N ALA A 937 -14.50 58.88 8.17
CA ALA A 937 -14.87 60.15 7.57
C ALA A 937 -16.37 60.17 7.18
N THR A 938 -17.11 61.16 7.66
CA THR A 938 -18.53 61.34 7.32
C THR A 938 -18.67 61.65 5.82
N ALA A 939 -19.32 60.75 5.08
CA ALA A 939 -19.55 60.92 3.65
C ALA A 939 -20.55 62.06 3.36
N THR A 940 -20.06 63.13 2.73
CA THR A 940 -20.89 64.28 2.32
C THR A 940 -21.54 64.01 0.97
N TYR A 941 -22.88 63.96 0.93
CA TYR A 941 -23.66 63.83 -0.31
C TYR A 941 -23.89 65.18 -1.00
N THR A 942 -23.83 65.19 -2.34
CA THR A 942 -24.25 66.29 -3.24
C THR A 942 -24.87 65.67 -4.52
N PRO A 943 -25.95 66.23 -5.12
CA PRO A 943 -27.03 65.36 -5.65
C PRO A 943 -27.36 65.41 -7.16
N THR A 944 -27.87 64.26 -7.65
CA THR A 944 -29.10 64.05 -8.47
C THR A 944 -29.28 64.66 -9.89
N ALA A 945 -29.67 63.78 -10.83
CA ALA A 945 -30.62 64.03 -11.93
C ALA A 945 -31.39 62.72 -12.29
N THR A 946 -32.53 62.79 -13.00
CA THR A 946 -33.55 61.71 -13.13
C THR A 946 -34.22 61.67 -14.53
N ASN A 947 -35.15 60.76 -14.95
CA ASN A 947 -36.15 59.93 -14.25
C ASN A 947 -36.62 58.65 -15.01
N THR A 948 -37.41 57.84 -14.28
CA THR A 948 -38.46 56.81 -14.57
C THR A 948 -39.43 57.04 -15.78
N PRO A 949 -40.40 56.14 -16.16
CA PRO A 949 -40.99 54.96 -15.44
C PRO A 949 -41.45 53.65 -16.22
N THR A 950 -41.80 52.60 -15.42
CA THR A 950 -42.83 51.51 -15.64
C THR A 950 -42.59 50.35 -16.66
N ALA A 951 -43.15 49.11 -16.54
CA ALA A 951 -44.10 48.49 -15.56
C ALA A 951 -44.01 46.93 -15.42
N THR A 952 -44.38 46.44 -14.22
CA THR A 952 -45.12 45.20 -13.76
C THR A 952 -45.11 43.86 -14.56
N PRO A 953 -44.96 42.71 -13.85
CA PRO A 953 -46.08 41.75 -13.68
C PRO A 953 -46.33 41.29 -12.20
N THR A 954 -47.30 40.37 -11.97
CA THR A 954 -48.00 40.16 -10.68
C THR A 954 -47.83 38.74 -10.07
N ALA A 955 -48.10 38.58 -8.76
CA ALA A 955 -48.20 37.29 -8.03
C ALA A 955 -49.33 36.36 -8.56
N THR A 956 -49.42 35.05 -8.27
CA THR A 956 -49.53 34.33 -6.97
C THR A 956 -49.35 32.79 -7.24
N ALA A 957 -49.43 31.75 -6.36
CA ALA A 957 -49.93 31.55 -4.98
C ALA A 957 -49.31 30.31 -4.24
N THR A 958 -49.69 30.19 -2.96
CA THR A 958 -49.77 29.05 -1.99
C THR A 958 -49.17 27.66 -2.31
N PRO A 959 -48.36 27.07 -1.39
CA PRO A 959 -48.00 25.64 -1.36
C PRO A 959 -48.97 24.76 -0.54
N THR A 960 -49.06 23.47 -0.87
CA THR A 960 -49.84 22.44 -0.14
C THR A 960 -48.91 21.54 0.69
N ALA A 961 -49.36 21.09 1.87
CA ALA A 961 -48.58 20.23 2.76
C ALA A 961 -48.44 18.78 2.26
N THR A 962 -47.30 18.15 2.54
CA THR A 962 -47.03 16.71 2.31
C THR A 962 -46.96 15.97 3.65
N ALA A 963 -47.44 14.73 3.70
CA ALA A 963 -47.72 14.02 4.94
C ALA A 963 -46.48 13.38 5.61
N THR A 964 -46.50 13.34 6.94
CA THR A 964 -45.52 12.61 7.77
C THR A 964 -45.83 11.11 7.77
N TYR A 965 -44.86 10.27 7.42
CA TYR A 965 -44.96 8.81 7.57
C TYR A 965 -44.30 8.35 8.89
N THR A 966 -45.10 7.84 9.83
CA THR A 966 -44.61 7.12 11.01
C THR A 966 -44.36 5.65 10.68
N SER A 967 -43.17 5.14 11.00
CA SER A 967 -42.77 3.75 10.74
C SER A 967 -43.36 2.77 11.76
N THR A 968 -44.19 1.84 11.30
CA THR A 968 -44.69 0.70 12.09
C THR A 968 -43.74 -0.49 11.95
N PRO A 969 -43.30 -1.16 13.03
CA PRO A 969 -42.37 -2.28 12.94
C PRO A 969 -43.00 -3.51 12.25
N GLN A 970 -42.19 -4.24 11.48
CA GLN A 970 -42.55 -5.51 10.83
C GLN A 970 -41.73 -6.68 11.43
N PRO A 971 -42.21 -7.94 11.36
CA PRO A 971 -41.60 -9.06 12.08
C PRO A 971 -40.24 -9.50 11.53
N LYS A 972 -39.34 -9.95 12.42
CA LYS A 972 -38.12 -10.68 12.02
C LYS A 972 -38.49 -12.05 11.45
N VAL A 973 -38.13 -12.30 10.19
CA VAL A 973 -38.04 -13.66 9.64
C VAL A 973 -36.65 -14.21 9.98
N MET A 974 -36.59 -15.30 10.76
CA MET A 974 -35.33 -16.01 11.00
C MET A 974 -35.19 -17.17 10.01
N TYR A 975 -34.13 -17.16 9.21
CA TYR A 975 -33.74 -18.29 8.39
C TYR A 975 -32.88 -19.26 9.23
N VAL A 976 -33.36 -20.49 9.40
CA VAL A 976 -32.61 -21.59 10.03
C VAL A 976 -32.15 -22.53 8.91
N PRO A 977 -30.84 -22.68 8.65
CA PRO A 977 -30.35 -23.61 7.64
C PRO A 977 -30.60 -25.07 8.07
N LEU A 978 -31.47 -25.77 7.36
CA LEU A 978 -31.73 -27.19 7.61
C LEU A 978 -30.75 -28.06 6.81
N LEU A 979 -29.78 -28.67 7.50
CA LEU A 979 -28.84 -29.62 6.88
C LEU A 979 -29.54 -30.93 6.49
N LEU A 980 -29.74 -31.15 5.20
CA LEU A 980 -30.11 -32.45 4.64
C LEU A 980 -28.87 -33.11 4.01
N ARG A 981 -28.44 -34.24 4.58
CA ARG A 981 -27.45 -35.12 3.97
C ARG A 981 -28.08 -35.91 2.82
N SER A 982 -27.32 -36.11 1.75
CA SER A 982 -27.48 -37.24 0.82
C SER A 982 -26.17 -38.01 0.69
N ALA A 983 -26.26 -39.32 0.85
CA ALA A 983 -25.25 -40.34 0.62
C ALA A 983 -26.02 -41.63 0.25
N PRO A 984 -25.43 -42.63 -0.41
CA PRO A 984 -24.02 -42.78 -0.80
C PRO A 984 -23.62 -41.97 -2.04
#